data_AF-A0A9D6DKM3-F1
#
_entry.id   AF-A0A9D6DKM3-F1
#
_cell.length_a   1.000
_cell.length_b   1.000
_cell.length_c   1.000
_cell.angle_alpha   90.00
_cell.angle_beta   90.00
_cell.angle_gamma   90.00
#
_symmetry.space_group_name_H-M   'P 1'
#
loop_
_entity.id
_entity.type
_entity.pdbx_description
1 polymer ?
#
loop_
_entity_poly.entity_id
_entity_poly.type
_entity_poly.pdbx_seq_one_letter_code
_entity_poly.pdbx_strand_id
1 'polypeptide(L)'
;MAHPRRTVVIEHVAPAVDGGRWPVKRAAGEVVEVSADIFKDGHDVLVAWLKYRRAAERTWRETPMVHVDNDRWAGRFTLDANARWVFTIEALPDPFRSWLADLAKRHAAGQDAVSELREGVALIRAAVPRVTGADGGALAAWAARLERASDQAAAVAAAAEPGLAALMERHLDRSEATWCEREFEVVADRPGARCAAWYEFFPRSSGTLKDAEAQLEHAAAMGFDVVYLPPIHPIGRTHRKGRNNALVAAPGDPGSPWAIGSEAGGHTAVHPDLGTLDDFDRFVARARSLGLEVALDFAIQCSPDHPWVPEHPEWFFHRPDGTIKHAENPPKKYQDVCPLDFYGADPRPLWEEMRCILEFWVGHGVRAFRVDNPHTKPVGFWAWLIRTIQDAHPDVIFLAEAFTRPKLMQALAKVGFTQSYTYFTWRNFKDELVAYLTELTKTEMAEYFRGNFFTNTPDILPLILQQGGRPAFKMRLALAATLSAAYGIYSGYELCENAALPGTEEYQDSEKYEIRVRDWSAPGHIQDYISRINQIRHDRPSLQESRHLGFYESDDDSILFYGKRSADGADRVWVAVNLDPFEAHEARLELPMAELGLPPEGRLEVHELITDQRQLWRGPVHSLRLDPEQEPAAIFRVTALPHKAFDDLGY
;
A
#
# COMPACT_ATOMS: atom_id res chain seq x y z
N MET A 1 -24.62 32.74 -11.64
CA MET A 1 -24.19 31.95 -12.81
C MET A 1 -25.22 30.85 -12.98
N ALA A 2 -25.87 30.74 -14.14
CA ALA A 2 -26.79 29.64 -14.40
C ALA A 2 -26.00 28.32 -14.27
N HIS A 3 -26.49 27.37 -13.48
CA HIS A 3 -25.91 26.04 -13.45
C HIS A 3 -25.91 25.50 -14.88
N PRO A 4 -24.78 24.97 -15.41
CA PRO A 4 -24.81 24.23 -16.67
C PRO A 4 -25.92 23.18 -16.56
N ARG A 5 -26.71 22.99 -17.62
CA ARG A 5 -27.84 22.05 -17.60
C ARG A 5 -27.30 20.66 -17.30
N ARG A 6 -27.39 20.22 -16.05
CA ARG A 6 -27.03 18.86 -15.65
C ARG A 6 -28.14 17.92 -16.09
N THR A 7 -27.97 17.33 -17.27
CA THR A 7 -28.95 16.41 -17.87
C THR A 7 -28.65 14.94 -17.58
N VAL A 8 -27.50 14.67 -16.96
CA VAL A 8 -27.04 13.33 -16.54
C VAL A 8 -26.73 13.34 -15.05
N VAL A 9 -27.11 12.28 -14.35
CA VAL A 9 -26.76 12.01 -12.95
C VAL A 9 -25.51 11.12 -12.93
N ILE A 10 -24.54 11.49 -12.09
CA ILE A 10 -23.31 10.70 -11.85
C ILE A 10 -23.18 10.52 -10.34
N GLU A 11 -23.29 9.28 -9.87
CA GLU A 11 -23.21 8.96 -8.45
C GLU A 11 -22.46 7.63 -8.18
N HIS A 12 -22.26 7.30 -6.90
CA HIS A 12 -21.60 6.07 -6.46
C HIS A 12 -20.25 5.78 -7.15
N VAL A 13 -19.44 6.83 -7.35
CA VAL A 13 -18.10 6.74 -7.92
C VAL A 13 -17.17 5.94 -7.00
N ALA A 14 -16.49 4.94 -7.57
CA ALA A 14 -15.51 4.10 -6.91
C ALA A 14 -14.25 3.96 -7.78
N PRO A 15 -13.05 3.81 -7.20
CA PRO A 15 -12.76 3.78 -5.77
C PRO A 15 -12.82 5.18 -5.15
N ALA A 16 -13.31 5.24 -3.91
CA ALA A 16 -13.37 6.47 -3.13
C ALA A 16 -13.25 6.12 -1.64
N VAL A 17 -12.63 7.01 -0.86
CA VAL A 17 -12.52 6.88 0.60
C VAL A 17 -13.28 8.02 1.27
N ASP A 18 -14.21 7.68 2.16
CA ASP A 18 -15.11 8.64 2.82
C ASP A 18 -15.80 9.60 1.81
N GLY A 19 -16.33 9.05 0.72
CA GLY A 19 -16.97 9.82 -0.35
C GLY A 19 -16.00 10.71 -1.16
N GLY A 20 -14.73 10.31 -1.26
CA GLY A 20 -13.68 11.06 -1.95
C GLY A 20 -13.14 12.22 -1.12
N ARG A 21 -13.23 12.14 0.22
CA ARG A 21 -12.57 13.10 1.12
C ARG A 21 -11.07 12.85 1.20
N TRP A 22 -10.66 11.59 1.08
CA TRP A 22 -9.26 11.17 1.18
C TRP A 22 -8.84 10.45 -0.09
N PRO A 23 -7.55 10.54 -0.47
CA PRO A 23 -7.06 9.85 -1.64
C PRO A 23 -7.06 8.33 -1.43
N VAL A 24 -7.32 7.59 -2.51
CA VAL A 24 -6.95 6.17 -2.55
C VAL A 24 -5.45 6.04 -2.84
N LYS A 25 -4.85 4.91 -2.50
CA LYS A 25 -3.41 4.68 -2.60
C LYS A 25 -3.11 3.53 -3.56
N ARG A 26 -2.09 3.73 -4.39
CA ARG A 26 -1.60 2.79 -5.41
C ARG A 26 -0.08 2.93 -5.52
N ALA A 27 0.57 2.05 -6.26
CA ALA A 27 1.94 2.25 -6.72
C ALA A 27 1.97 2.78 -8.17
N ALA A 28 3.04 3.48 -8.52
CA ALA A 28 3.35 3.84 -9.89
C ALA A 28 3.44 2.57 -10.77
N GLY A 29 2.84 2.62 -11.96
CA GLY A 29 2.66 1.49 -12.87
C GLY A 29 1.33 0.77 -12.72
N GLU A 30 0.59 0.96 -11.61
CA GLU A 30 -0.72 0.33 -11.43
C GLU A 30 -1.81 0.94 -12.32
N VAL A 31 -2.81 0.11 -12.61
CA VAL A 31 -4.05 0.51 -13.27
C VAL A 31 -5.10 0.83 -12.22
N VAL A 32 -5.75 1.99 -12.36
CA VAL A 32 -6.91 2.36 -11.56
C VAL A 32 -8.16 2.06 -12.38
N GLU A 33 -8.96 1.13 -11.90
CA GLU A 33 -10.31 0.88 -12.41
C GLU A 33 -11.28 1.80 -11.68
N VAL A 34 -12.05 2.58 -12.44
CA VAL A 34 -13.05 3.52 -11.93
C VAL A 34 -14.42 3.06 -12.41
N SER A 35 -15.39 3.07 -11.51
CA SER A 35 -16.78 2.80 -11.85
C SER A 35 -17.73 3.78 -11.19
N ALA A 36 -18.88 4.03 -11.82
CA ALA A 36 -19.90 4.96 -11.34
C ALA A 36 -21.27 4.58 -11.89
N ASP A 37 -22.32 5.02 -11.22
CA ASP A 37 -23.69 4.92 -11.72
C ASP A 37 -23.96 6.18 -12.54
N ILE A 38 -24.30 6.01 -13.83
CA ILE A 38 -24.48 7.11 -14.78
C ILE A 38 -25.77 6.91 -15.55
N PHE A 39 -26.76 7.76 -15.30
CA PHE A 39 -28.11 7.65 -15.86
C PHE A 39 -28.78 9.01 -16.07
N LYS A 40 -29.90 9.00 -16.79
CA LYS A 40 -30.79 10.17 -16.98
C LYS A 40 -32.23 9.72 -17.17
N ASP A 41 -33.17 10.66 -17.13
CA ASP A 41 -34.56 10.42 -17.52
C ASP A 41 -34.69 10.12 -19.02
N GLY A 42 -35.76 9.43 -19.41
CA GLY A 42 -36.01 9.06 -20.82
C GLY A 42 -35.17 7.88 -21.30
N HIS A 43 -34.90 7.84 -22.61
CA HIS A 43 -34.30 6.68 -23.28
C HIS A 43 -33.07 7.03 -24.14
N ASP A 44 -32.48 8.20 -23.90
CA ASP A 44 -31.30 8.63 -24.66
C ASP A 44 -30.11 7.72 -24.35
N VAL A 45 -29.33 7.43 -25.37
CA VAL A 45 -28.06 6.72 -25.24
C VAL A 45 -27.04 7.66 -24.61
N LEU A 46 -26.46 7.23 -23.50
CA LEU A 46 -25.41 7.97 -22.80
C LEU A 46 -24.02 7.60 -23.32
N VAL A 47 -23.10 8.53 -23.13
CA VAL A 47 -21.66 8.34 -23.31
C VAL A 47 -20.92 9.00 -22.17
N ALA A 48 -19.83 8.38 -21.71
CA ALA A 48 -19.07 8.84 -20.57
C ALA A 48 -17.56 8.67 -20.80
N TRP A 49 -16.78 9.59 -20.23
CA TRP A 49 -15.32 9.56 -20.22
C TRP A 49 -14.82 9.69 -18.79
N LEU A 50 -13.83 8.88 -18.47
CA LEU A 50 -13.01 9.04 -17.28
C LEU A 50 -11.93 10.06 -17.61
N LYS A 51 -11.93 11.17 -16.88
CA LYS A 51 -10.97 12.27 -16.98
C LYS A 51 -9.92 12.10 -15.89
N TYR A 52 -8.64 12.17 -16.23
CA TYR A 52 -7.56 12.06 -15.24
C TYR A 52 -6.36 12.94 -15.60
N ARG A 53 -5.60 13.37 -14.60
CA ARG A 53 -4.36 14.15 -14.74
C ARG A 53 -3.49 14.02 -13.51
N ARG A 54 -2.21 14.35 -13.62
CA ARG A 54 -1.40 14.61 -12.42
C ARG A 54 -1.89 15.90 -11.77
N ALA A 55 -1.88 15.98 -10.43
CA ALA A 55 -2.47 17.11 -9.71
C ALA A 55 -1.86 18.47 -10.12
N ALA A 56 -0.57 18.48 -10.47
CA ALA A 56 0.15 19.67 -10.95
C ALA A 56 -0.12 20.05 -12.42
N GLU A 57 -0.67 19.14 -13.24
CA GLU A 57 -0.98 19.38 -14.65
C GLU A 57 -2.31 20.12 -14.79
N ARG A 58 -2.50 20.94 -15.83
CA ARG A 58 -3.80 21.63 -16.08
C ARG A 58 -4.69 20.90 -17.08
N THR A 59 -4.10 20.09 -17.95
CA THR A 59 -4.80 19.45 -19.06
C THR A 59 -5.26 18.06 -18.64
N TRP A 60 -6.54 17.76 -18.89
CA TRP A 60 -7.10 16.43 -18.68
C TRP A 60 -6.68 15.48 -19.79
N ARG A 61 -6.25 14.28 -19.39
CA ARG A 61 -6.26 13.09 -20.23
C ARG A 61 -7.62 12.42 -20.07
N GLU A 62 -8.01 11.61 -21.04
CA GLU A 62 -9.28 10.90 -20.97
C GLU A 62 -9.22 9.50 -21.57
N THR A 63 -10.18 8.68 -21.16
CA THR A 63 -10.42 7.33 -21.65
C THR A 63 -11.94 7.08 -21.60
N PRO A 64 -12.53 6.43 -22.61
CA PRO A 64 -13.96 6.16 -22.61
C PRO A 64 -14.33 5.24 -21.44
N MET A 65 -15.53 5.44 -20.89
CA MET A 65 -16.16 4.48 -20.00
C MET A 65 -17.14 3.62 -20.79
N VAL A 66 -17.29 2.37 -20.38
CA VAL A 66 -18.21 1.40 -20.96
C VAL A 66 -19.37 1.14 -20.00
N HIS A 67 -20.58 1.05 -20.54
CA HIS A 67 -21.73 0.54 -19.80
C HIS A 67 -21.50 -0.95 -19.50
N VAL A 68 -21.70 -1.34 -18.24
CA VAL A 68 -21.51 -2.70 -17.75
C VAL A 68 -22.86 -3.38 -17.61
N ASP A 69 -23.65 -2.95 -16.63
CA ASP A 69 -25.00 -3.41 -16.36
C ASP A 69 -25.72 -2.42 -15.42
N ASN A 70 -27.05 -2.41 -15.39
CA ASN A 70 -27.85 -1.61 -14.43
C ASN A 70 -27.32 -0.17 -14.19
N ASP A 71 -27.11 0.57 -15.27
CA ASP A 71 -26.54 1.94 -15.27
C ASP A 71 -25.15 2.10 -14.63
N ARG A 72 -24.46 1.00 -14.34
CA ARG A 72 -23.06 0.96 -13.93
C ARG A 72 -22.16 1.12 -15.14
N TRP A 73 -21.21 2.05 -15.03
CA TRP A 73 -20.18 2.29 -16.02
C TRP A 73 -18.80 2.02 -15.45
N ALA A 74 -17.86 1.60 -16.30
CA ALA A 74 -16.48 1.35 -15.91
C ALA A 74 -15.49 1.97 -16.90
N GLY A 75 -14.40 2.52 -16.39
CA GLY A 75 -13.26 3.01 -17.16
C GLY A 75 -11.97 2.71 -16.40
N ARG A 76 -10.82 2.86 -17.06
CA ARG A 76 -9.51 2.60 -16.41
C ARG A 76 -8.40 3.46 -16.98
N PHE A 77 -7.44 3.82 -16.14
CA PHE A 77 -6.23 4.55 -16.53
C PHE A 77 -5.00 4.05 -15.76
N THR A 78 -3.80 4.32 -16.30
CA THR A 78 -2.53 3.89 -15.72
C THR A 78 -1.84 5.05 -15.01
N LEU A 79 -1.31 4.78 -13.81
CA LEU A 79 -0.53 5.73 -13.02
C LEU A 79 0.94 5.69 -13.43
N ASP A 80 1.29 6.36 -14.52
CA ASP A 80 2.61 6.28 -15.16
C ASP A 80 3.79 6.88 -14.36
N ALA A 81 3.54 7.47 -13.18
CA ALA A 81 4.56 8.11 -12.35
C ALA A 81 4.17 8.12 -10.87
N ASN A 82 5.21 8.17 -10.02
CA ASN A 82 5.09 8.45 -8.59
C ASN A 82 4.65 9.92 -8.40
N ALA A 83 3.37 10.13 -8.11
CA ALA A 83 2.75 11.44 -8.03
C ALA A 83 1.36 11.38 -7.37
N ARG A 84 0.83 12.56 -7.02
CA ARG A 84 -0.61 12.73 -6.80
C ARG A 84 -1.32 12.88 -8.14
N TRP A 85 -2.40 12.13 -8.29
CA TRP A 85 -3.28 12.13 -9.44
C TRP A 85 -4.67 12.55 -9.02
N VAL A 86 -5.40 13.09 -9.98
CA VAL A 86 -6.80 13.47 -9.81
C VAL A 86 -7.60 12.88 -10.96
N PHE A 87 -8.78 12.35 -10.68
CA PHE A 87 -9.73 11.92 -11.69
C PHE A 87 -11.14 12.43 -11.42
N THR A 88 -11.95 12.49 -12.48
CA THR A 88 -13.37 12.81 -12.43
C THR A 88 -14.06 12.18 -13.65
N ILE A 89 -15.38 12.29 -13.75
CA ILE A 89 -16.17 11.71 -14.83
C ILE A 89 -16.91 12.81 -15.57
N GLU A 90 -16.90 12.73 -16.90
CA GLU A 90 -17.73 13.56 -17.76
C GLU A 90 -18.71 12.66 -18.53
N ALA A 91 -20.00 12.99 -18.52
CA ALA A 91 -21.03 12.24 -19.21
C ALA A 91 -22.10 13.15 -19.83
N LEU A 92 -22.70 12.69 -20.93
CA LEU A 92 -23.76 13.39 -21.65
C LEU A 92 -24.62 12.40 -22.45
N PRO A 93 -25.88 12.76 -22.79
CA PRO A 93 -26.60 12.08 -23.85
C PRO A 93 -25.90 12.29 -25.19
N ASP A 94 -25.83 11.25 -26.00
CA ASP A 94 -25.41 11.32 -27.40
C ASP A 94 -26.67 11.36 -28.29
N PRO A 95 -27.05 12.54 -28.83
CA PRO A 95 -28.26 12.65 -29.63
C PRO A 95 -28.22 11.80 -30.90
N PHE A 96 -27.04 11.63 -31.50
CA PHE A 96 -26.88 10.86 -32.73
C PHE A 96 -27.02 9.36 -32.47
N ARG A 97 -26.38 8.83 -31.43
CA ARG A 97 -26.54 7.41 -31.04
C ARG A 97 -27.96 7.12 -30.56
N SER A 98 -28.59 8.07 -29.85
CA SER A 98 -29.99 7.96 -29.42
C SER A 98 -30.93 7.85 -30.62
N TRP A 99 -30.78 8.76 -31.58
CA TRP A 99 -31.51 8.74 -32.84
C TRP A 99 -31.29 7.44 -33.61
N LEU A 100 -30.04 7.00 -33.76
CA LEU A 100 -29.71 5.78 -34.51
C LEU A 100 -30.33 4.53 -33.87
N ALA A 101 -30.35 4.45 -32.54
CA ALA A 101 -30.97 3.35 -31.81
C ALA A 101 -32.50 3.34 -31.96
N ASP A 102 -33.16 4.50 -31.93
CA ASP A 102 -34.61 4.59 -32.16
C ASP A 102 -34.97 4.26 -33.62
N LEU A 103 -34.21 4.80 -34.57
CA LEU A 103 -34.36 4.52 -36.00
C LEU A 103 -34.28 3.01 -36.29
N ALA A 104 -33.30 2.32 -35.69
CA ALA A 104 -33.14 0.87 -35.87
C ALA A 104 -34.35 0.08 -35.35
N LYS A 105 -34.90 0.45 -34.19
CA LYS A 105 -36.09 -0.21 -33.61
C LYS A 105 -37.33 0.02 -34.49
N ARG A 106 -37.55 1.25 -34.96
CA ARG A 106 -38.66 1.59 -35.86
C ARG A 106 -38.58 0.84 -37.19
N HIS A 107 -37.39 0.79 -37.77
CA HIS A 107 -37.16 0.05 -39.01
C HIS A 107 -37.44 -1.44 -38.85
N ALA A 108 -36.95 -2.06 -37.75
CA ALA A 108 -37.23 -3.46 -37.45
C ALA A 108 -38.72 -3.75 -37.21
N ALA A 109 -39.47 -2.77 -36.70
CA ALA A 109 -40.92 -2.86 -36.54
C ALA A 109 -41.72 -2.57 -37.83
N GLY A 110 -41.04 -2.31 -38.95
CA GLY A 110 -41.68 -2.00 -40.24
C GLY A 110 -42.42 -0.66 -40.26
N GLN A 111 -42.05 0.28 -39.38
CA GLN A 111 -42.68 1.59 -39.28
C GLN A 111 -42.12 2.57 -40.33
N ASP A 112 -42.93 3.56 -40.71
CA ASP A 112 -42.47 4.73 -41.48
C ASP A 112 -41.51 5.55 -40.61
N ALA A 113 -40.32 5.83 -41.13
CA ALA A 113 -39.23 6.52 -40.44
C ALA A 113 -38.75 7.76 -41.22
N VAL A 114 -39.56 8.30 -42.14
CA VAL A 114 -39.19 9.47 -42.96
C VAL A 114 -38.91 10.71 -42.10
N SER A 115 -39.66 10.91 -41.01
CA SER A 115 -39.46 12.05 -40.11
C SER A 115 -38.15 11.92 -39.34
N GLU A 116 -37.87 10.73 -38.81
CA GLU A 116 -36.68 10.38 -38.05
C GLU A 116 -35.45 10.50 -38.96
N LEU A 117 -35.50 10.06 -40.22
CA LEU A 117 -34.38 10.26 -41.16
C LEU A 117 -34.06 11.75 -41.37
N ARG A 118 -35.06 12.64 -41.41
CA ARG A 118 -34.84 14.10 -41.48
C ARG A 118 -34.20 14.65 -40.22
N GLU A 119 -34.56 14.12 -39.05
CA GLU A 119 -33.93 14.45 -37.78
C GLU A 119 -32.44 14.08 -37.80
N GLY A 120 -32.09 12.87 -38.24
CA GLY A 120 -30.69 12.44 -38.36
C GLY A 120 -29.86 13.33 -39.29
N VAL A 121 -30.42 13.70 -40.45
CA VAL A 121 -29.77 14.67 -41.36
C VAL A 121 -29.55 16.01 -40.67
N ALA A 122 -30.52 16.50 -39.88
CA ALA A 122 -30.38 17.74 -39.14
C ALA A 122 -29.27 17.65 -38.07
N LEU A 123 -29.18 16.52 -37.35
CA LEU A 123 -28.11 16.26 -36.37
C LEU A 123 -26.72 16.28 -37.04
N ILE A 124 -26.56 15.60 -38.18
CA ILE A 124 -25.29 15.58 -38.94
C ILE A 124 -24.94 16.99 -39.42
N ARG A 125 -25.90 17.72 -39.99
CA ARG A 125 -25.69 19.11 -40.45
C ARG A 125 -25.34 20.06 -39.32
N ALA A 126 -25.90 19.87 -38.13
CA ALA A 126 -25.56 20.66 -36.95
C ALA A 126 -24.11 20.42 -36.48
N ALA A 127 -23.53 19.26 -36.79
CA ALA A 127 -22.12 18.98 -36.50
C ALA A 127 -21.16 19.64 -37.50
N VAL A 128 -21.53 19.77 -38.78
CA VAL A 128 -20.64 20.27 -39.86
C VAL A 128 -19.93 21.59 -39.50
N PRO A 129 -20.58 22.66 -39.00
CA PRO A 129 -19.91 23.93 -38.72
C PRO A 129 -18.82 23.85 -37.64
N ARG A 130 -18.88 22.83 -36.77
CA ARG A 130 -17.91 22.61 -35.68
C ARG A 130 -16.68 21.82 -36.15
N VAL A 131 -16.75 21.21 -37.33
CA VAL A 131 -15.71 20.32 -37.85
C VAL A 131 -14.94 21.00 -38.99
N THR A 132 -13.62 21.06 -38.87
CA THR A 132 -12.75 21.63 -39.89
C THR A 132 -12.09 20.55 -40.75
N GLY A 133 -11.64 20.90 -41.96
CA GLY A 133 -10.90 19.99 -42.83
C GLY A 133 -11.75 18.90 -43.49
N ALA A 134 -11.12 17.76 -43.81
CA ALA A 134 -11.71 16.67 -44.58
C ALA A 134 -12.95 16.04 -43.90
N ASP A 135 -12.95 15.94 -42.57
CA ASP A 135 -14.06 15.37 -41.80
C ASP A 135 -15.35 16.20 -41.95
N GLY A 136 -15.24 17.53 -42.03
CA GLY A 136 -16.41 18.40 -42.23
C GLY A 136 -17.04 18.20 -43.62
N GLY A 137 -16.21 18.04 -44.65
CA GLY A 137 -16.66 17.68 -45.99
C GLY A 137 -17.29 16.29 -46.04
N ALA A 138 -16.73 15.31 -45.31
CA ALA A 138 -17.28 13.97 -45.20
C ALA A 138 -18.66 13.97 -44.52
N LEU A 139 -18.83 14.68 -43.40
CA LEU A 139 -20.13 14.82 -42.72
C LEU A 139 -21.19 15.47 -43.62
N ALA A 140 -20.82 16.51 -44.37
CA ALA A 140 -21.73 17.14 -45.33
C ALA A 140 -22.14 16.17 -46.46
N ALA A 141 -21.20 15.34 -46.94
CA ALA A 141 -21.48 14.31 -47.94
C ALA A 141 -22.41 13.21 -47.39
N TRP A 142 -22.22 12.79 -46.13
CA TRP A 142 -23.11 11.84 -45.45
C TRP A 142 -24.54 12.37 -45.33
N ALA A 143 -24.71 13.61 -44.87
CA ALA A 143 -26.03 14.23 -44.81
C ALA A 143 -26.72 14.24 -46.19
N ALA A 144 -25.98 14.62 -47.24
CA ALA A 144 -26.51 14.64 -48.60
C ALA A 144 -26.82 13.24 -49.18
N ARG A 145 -26.06 12.20 -48.77
CA ARG A 145 -26.30 10.81 -49.14
C ARG A 145 -27.61 10.29 -48.53
N LEU A 146 -27.84 10.57 -47.25
CA LEU A 146 -29.07 10.22 -46.54
C LEU A 146 -30.31 10.88 -47.17
N GLU A 147 -30.21 12.16 -47.54
CA GLU A 147 -31.31 12.88 -48.20
C GLU A 147 -31.64 12.38 -49.61
N ARG A 148 -30.65 11.86 -50.34
CA ARG A 148 -30.79 11.40 -51.72
C ARG A 148 -30.98 9.89 -51.85
N ALA A 149 -31.14 9.17 -50.74
CA ALA A 149 -31.38 7.74 -50.76
C ALA A 149 -32.64 7.40 -51.60
N SER A 150 -32.60 6.27 -52.30
CA SER A 150 -33.69 5.85 -53.20
C SER A 150 -34.98 5.52 -52.47
N ASP A 151 -34.86 5.02 -51.25
CA ASP A 151 -35.95 4.62 -50.37
C ASP A 151 -35.49 4.67 -48.89
N GLN A 152 -36.44 4.46 -47.97
CA GLN A 152 -36.17 4.47 -46.53
C GLN A 152 -35.15 3.39 -46.12
N ALA A 153 -35.19 2.20 -46.70
CA ALA A 153 -34.29 1.11 -46.32
C ALA A 153 -32.84 1.44 -46.68
N ALA A 154 -32.59 2.02 -47.85
CA ALA A 154 -31.29 2.51 -48.28
C ALA A 154 -30.77 3.64 -47.37
N ALA A 155 -31.65 4.55 -46.93
CA ALA A 155 -31.29 5.62 -46.00
C ALA A 155 -30.90 5.08 -44.62
N VAL A 156 -31.69 4.14 -44.07
CA VAL A 156 -31.41 3.48 -42.79
C VAL A 156 -30.10 2.70 -42.85
N ALA A 157 -29.86 1.96 -43.94
CA ALA A 157 -28.60 1.24 -44.15
C ALA A 157 -27.39 2.21 -44.17
N ALA A 158 -27.52 3.34 -44.85
CA ALA A 158 -26.47 4.36 -44.88
C ALA A 158 -26.24 5.03 -43.52
N ALA A 159 -27.30 5.26 -42.74
CA ALA A 159 -27.21 5.80 -41.38
C ALA A 159 -26.44 4.88 -40.43
N ALA A 160 -26.58 3.57 -40.62
CA ALA A 160 -25.95 2.54 -39.80
C ALA A 160 -24.50 2.22 -40.19
N GLU A 161 -23.95 2.86 -41.23
CA GLU A 161 -22.57 2.61 -41.65
C GLU A 161 -21.57 3.09 -40.58
N PRO A 162 -20.59 2.24 -40.15
CA PRO A 162 -19.67 2.57 -39.06
C PRO A 162 -18.87 3.86 -39.26
N GLY A 163 -18.60 4.22 -40.52
CA GLY A 163 -17.85 5.44 -40.86
C GLY A 163 -18.56 6.72 -40.42
N LEU A 164 -19.90 6.78 -40.51
CA LEU A 164 -20.67 7.93 -40.05
C LEU A 164 -20.68 8.02 -38.52
N ALA A 165 -20.94 6.90 -37.84
CA ALA A 165 -20.92 6.84 -36.38
C ALA A 165 -19.56 7.27 -35.80
N ALA A 166 -18.45 6.80 -36.38
CA ALA A 166 -17.11 7.18 -35.95
C ALA A 166 -16.79 8.67 -36.15
N LEU A 167 -17.32 9.31 -37.22
CA LEU A 167 -17.17 10.75 -37.44
C LEU A 167 -18.00 11.55 -36.42
N MET A 168 -19.25 11.15 -36.18
CA MET A 168 -20.12 11.82 -35.22
C MET A 168 -19.59 11.70 -33.78
N GLU A 169 -19.05 10.54 -33.40
CA GLU A 169 -18.42 10.33 -32.09
C GLU A 169 -17.17 11.21 -31.90
N ARG A 170 -16.28 11.25 -32.90
CA ARG A 170 -15.04 12.04 -32.85
C ARG A 170 -15.29 13.53 -32.65
N HIS A 171 -16.40 14.03 -33.20
CA HIS A 171 -16.76 15.45 -33.21
C HIS A 171 -18.03 15.74 -32.38
N LEU A 172 -18.33 14.87 -31.41
CA LEU A 172 -19.46 15.05 -30.51
C LEU A 172 -19.35 16.40 -29.79
N ASP A 173 -20.44 17.16 -29.74
CA ASP A 173 -20.47 18.39 -28.97
C ASP A 173 -20.57 18.07 -27.49
N ARG A 174 -19.60 18.54 -26.72
CA ARG A 174 -19.49 18.27 -25.27
C ARG A 174 -19.69 19.54 -24.44
N SER A 175 -20.14 20.64 -25.05
CA SER A 175 -20.31 21.94 -24.37
C SER A 175 -21.31 21.88 -23.20
N GLU A 176 -22.30 20.99 -23.28
CA GLU A 176 -23.33 20.79 -22.25
C GLU A 176 -23.10 19.50 -21.44
N ALA A 177 -21.89 18.93 -21.45
CA ALA A 177 -21.63 17.70 -20.71
C ALA A 177 -21.72 17.91 -19.19
N THR A 178 -22.31 16.94 -18.49
CA THR A 178 -22.27 16.90 -17.03
C THR A 178 -20.90 16.42 -16.59
N TRP A 179 -20.24 17.22 -15.74
CA TRP A 179 -19.07 16.78 -14.97
C TRP A 179 -19.52 16.32 -13.60
N CYS A 180 -18.90 15.27 -13.07
CA CYS A 180 -19.07 14.86 -11.68
C CYS A 180 -18.73 16.05 -10.77
N GLU A 181 -19.50 16.22 -9.70
CA GLU A 181 -19.36 17.37 -8.80
C GLU A 181 -18.03 17.38 -8.03
N ARG A 182 -17.37 16.23 -7.98
CA ARG A 182 -16.16 16.00 -7.21
C ARG A 182 -15.02 15.53 -8.10
N GLU A 183 -13.83 16.00 -7.74
CA GLU A 183 -12.56 15.44 -8.15
C GLU A 183 -12.08 14.45 -7.08
N PHE A 184 -11.61 13.29 -7.50
CA PHE A 184 -11.14 12.22 -6.62
C PHE A 184 -9.62 12.11 -6.74
N GLU A 185 -8.94 12.04 -5.60
CA GLU A 185 -7.48 11.95 -5.57
C GLU A 185 -6.99 10.48 -5.49
N VAL A 186 -5.85 10.23 -6.13
CA VAL A 186 -5.08 8.99 -6.02
C VAL A 186 -3.63 9.35 -5.71
N VAL A 187 -3.06 8.76 -4.67
CA VAL A 187 -1.61 8.82 -4.41
C VAL A 187 -0.98 7.58 -5.02
N ALA A 188 -0.17 7.78 -6.06
CA ALA A 188 0.65 6.75 -6.64
C ALA A 188 2.06 6.87 -6.05
N ASP A 189 2.43 6.03 -5.09
CA ASP A 189 3.79 6.01 -4.52
C ASP A 189 4.75 5.17 -5.39
N ARG A 190 6.06 5.25 -5.15
CA ARG A 190 7.02 4.30 -5.75
C ARG A 190 6.74 2.84 -5.31
N PRO A 191 7.10 1.80 -6.09
CA PRO A 191 6.83 0.40 -5.75
C PRO A 191 7.30 -0.04 -4.35
N GLY A 192 8.45 0.44 -3.88
CA GLY A 192 8.98 0.15 -2.53
C GLY A 192 8.09 0.64 -1.38
N ALA A 193 7.17 1.57 -1.63
CA ALA A 193 6.15 1.98 -0.67
C ALA A 193 5.08 0.89 -0.43
N ARG A 194 4.87 0.02 -1.43
CA ARG A 194 3.89 -1.07 -1.39
C ARG A 194 4.54 -2.38 -0.95
N CYS A 195 5.69 -2.72 -1.51
CA CYS A 195 6.39 -3.98 -1.24
C CYS A 195 7.84 -3.71 -0.83
N ALA A 196 8.19 -4.14 0.38
CA ALA A 196 9.55 -4.07 0.91
C ALA A 196 9.73 -5.02 2.10
N ALA A 197 10.91 -5.60 2.25
CA ALA A 197 11.37 -6.27 3.46
C ALA A 197 12.21 -5.29 4.31
N TRP A 198 11.84 -5.10 5.57
CA TRP A 198 12.46 -4.15 6.50
C TRP A 198 13.32 -4.86 7.55
N TYR A 199 14.51 -4.32 7.80
CA TYR A 199 15.44 -4.81 8.79
C TYR A 199 15.80 -3.72 9.80
N GLU A 200 15.34 -3.86 11.05
CA GLU A 200 15.67 -2.92 12.12
C GLU A 200 16.91 -3.37 12.89
N PHE A 201 17.89 -2.49 13.06
CA PHE A 201 19.05 -2.76 13.94
C PHE A 201 19.60 -1.48 14.56
N PHE A 202 20.32 -1.61 15.67
CA PHE A 202 20.93 -0.49 16.39
C PHE A 202 22.40 -0.29 15.96
N PRO A 203 22.78 0.84 15.33
CA PRO A 203 24.17 1.08 14.93
C PRO A 203 25.16 0.99 16.10
N ARG A 204 24.77 1.49 17.28
CA ARG A 204 25.61 1.48 18.49
C ARG A 204 26.02 0.08 18.96
N SER A 205 25.26 -0.96 18.60
CA SER A 205 25.63 -2.35 18.91
C SER A 205 26.71 -2.91 17.99
N SER A 206 27.06 -2.18 16.93
CA SER A 206 28.24 -2.42 16.10
C SER A 206 29.41 -1.50 16.46
N GLY A 207 29.18 -0.43 17.24
CA GLY A 207 30.15 0.63 17.50
C GLY A 207 29.73 1.92 16.78
N THR A 208 30.51 2.33 15.78
CA THR A 208 30.26 3.54 14.97
C THR A 208 29.36 3.25 13.77
N LEU A 209 28.91 4.30 13.04
CA LEU A 209 28.24 4.13 11.75
C LEU A 209 29.11 3.39 10.71
N LYS A 210 30.42 3.57 10.76
CA LYS A 210 31.35 2.83 9.90
C LYS A 210 31.34 1.34 10.23
N ASP A 211 31.37 0.98 11.50
CA ASP A 211 31.34 -0.43 11.93
C ASP A 211 29.98 -1.07 11.60
N ALA A 212 28.91 -0.28 11.71
CA ALA A 212 27.54 -0.68 11.33
C ALA A 212 27.37 -0.97 9.83
N GLU A 213 28.32 -0.61 8.95
CA GLU A 213 28.26 -1.00 7.53
C GLU A 213 28.24 -2.54 7.36
N ALA A 214 28.83 -3.30 8.29
CA ALA A 214 28.75 -4.76 8.27
C ALA A 214 27.30 -5.27 8.44
N GLN A 215 26.45 -4.54 9.16
CA GLN A 215 25.03 -4.88 9.29
C GLN A 215 24.25 -4.60 8.01
N LEU A 216 24.68 -3.62 7.20
CA LEU A 216 24.13 -3.41 5.86
C LEU A 216 24.42 -4.62 4.96
N GLU A 217 25.65 -5.12 4.98
CA GLU A 217 26.03 -6.31 4.21
C GLU A 217 25.24 -7.53 4.66
N HIS A 218 25.05 -7.68 5.98
CA HIS A 218 24.25 -8.74 6.58
C HIS A 218 22.78 -8.69 6.13
N ALA A 219 22.14 -7.52 6.20
CA ALA A 219 20.76 -7.32 5.75
C ALA A 219 20.60 -7.55 4.25
N ALA A 220 21.53 -7.04 3.44
CA ALA A 220 21.53 -7.24 1.99
C ALA A 220 21.68 -8.73 1.61
N ALA A 221 22.55 -9.47 2.31
CA ALA A 221 22.71 -10.91 2.10
C ALA A 221 21.43 -11.70 2.40
N MET A 222 20.62 -11.24 3.35
CA MET A 222 19.31 -11.83 3.65
C MET A 222 18.19 -11.34 2.72
N GLY A 223 18.47 -10.45 1.76
CA GLY A 223 17.51 -9.97 0.77
C GLY A 223 16.53 -8.91 1.28
N PHE A 224 16.91 -8.16 2.32
CA PHE A 224 16.14 -6.99 2.75
C PHE A 224 16.29 -5.81 1.78
N ASP A 225 15.31 -4.90 1.78
CA ASP A 225 15.26 -3.71 0.91
C ASP A 225 15.47 -2.42 1.70
N VAL A 226 15.08 -2.41 2.98
CA VAL A 226 15.09 -1.24 3.84
C VAL A 226 15.79 -1.59 5.15
N VAL A 227 16.76 -0.78 5.56
CA VAL A 227 17.31 -0.80 6.91
C VAL A 227 16.70 0.34 7.72
N TYR A 228 16.07 -0.01 8.84
CA TYR A 228 15.45 0.93 9.75
C TYR A 228 16.35 1.13 10.97
N LEU A 229 16.76 2.37 11.20
CA LEU A 229 17.57 2.74 12.35
C LEU A 229 16.69 3.41 13.41
N PRO A 230 16.80 2.98 14.69
CA PRO A 230 16.38 3.79 15.83
C PRO A 230 17.03 5.18 15.80
N PRO A 231 16.58 6.15 16.61
CA PRO A 231 17.15 7.49 16.61
C PRO A 231 18.68 7.48 16.73
N ILE A 232 19.36 8.17 15.81
CA ILE A 232 20.82 8.24 15.74
C ILE A 232 21.38 9.51 16.39
N HIS A 233 20.55 10.25 17.11
CA HIS A 233 20.84 11.58 17.66
C HIS A 233 21.50 11.49 19.05
N PRO A 234 22.11 12.58 19.54
CA PRO A 234 22.61 12.65 20.92
C PRO A 234 21.53 12.25 21.94
N ILE A 235 21.91 11.52 23.00
CA ILE A 235 20.98 10.99 24.02
C ILE A 235 21.13 11.77 25.33
N GLY A 236 20.01 12.18 25.92
CA GLY A 236 19.95 12.89 27.20
C GLY A 236 20.63 12.16 28.36
N ARG A 237 21.12 12.91 29.34
CA ARG A 237 21.76 12.42 30.57
C ARG A 237 20.82 12.54 31.77
N THR A 238 20.01 13.58 31.82
CA THR A 238 19.02 13.82 32.87
C THR A 238 17.91 12.78 32.79
N HIS A 239 17.65 12.12 33.93
CA HIS A 239 16.69 11.01 34.04
C HIS A 239 16.93 9.83 33.08
N ARG A 240 18.15 9.70 32.54
CA ARG A 240 18.52 8.60 31.65
C ARG A 240 18.18 7.25 32.29
N LYS A 241 17.50 6.41 31.51
CA LYS A 241 17.20 5.03 31.90
C LYS A 241 18.43 4.14 31.81
N GLY A 242 18.59 3.27 32.79
CA GLY A 242 19.62 2.23 32.80
C GLY A 242 19.15 0.91 32.20
N ARG A 243 20.03 -0.09 32.23
CA ARG A 243 19.77 -1.46 31.74
C ARG A 243 18.43 -2.01 32.27
N ASN A 244 17.75 -2.82 31.46
CA ASN A 244 16.42 -3.37 31.79
C ASN A 244 15.40 -2.31 32.22
N ASN A 245 15.40 -1.14 31.55
CA ASN A 245 14.47 -0.04 31.82
C ASN A 245 14.55 0.49 33.27
N ALA A 246 15.72 0.38 33.91
CA ALA A 246 15.93 0.90 35.26
C ALA A 246 15.74 2.42 35.29
N LEU A 247 15.10 2.94 36.35
CA LEU A 247 14.83 4.38 36.51
C LEU A 247 16.09 5.23 36.72
N VAL A 248 17.21 4.59 37.05
CA VAL A 248 18.49 5.26 37.31
C VAL A 248 19.55 4.54 36.50
N ALA A 249 20.18 5.26 35.57
CA ALA A 249 21.33 4.79 34.81
C ALA A 249 22.58 4.64 35.69
N ALA A 250 23.32 3.54 35.51
CA ALA A 250 24.67 3.41 36.03
C ALA A 250 25.67 4.21 35.17
N PRO A 251 26.85 4.58 35.71
CA PRO A 251 27.91 5.14 34.89
C PRO A 251 28.25 4.22 33.71
N GLY A 252 28.16 4.77 32.48
CA GLY A 252 28.42 4.02 31.25
C GLY A 252 27.17 3.42 30.58
N ASP A 253 25.99 3.47 31.21
CA ASP A 253 24.77 3.03 30.55
C ASP A 253 24.44 3.95 29.34
N PRO A 254 24.19 3.37 28.15
CA PRO A 254 24.00 4.15 26.93
C PRO A 254 22.64 4.89 26.92
N GLY A 255 21.66 4.42 27.68
CA GLY A 255 20.31 4.99 27.72
C GLY A 255 19.47 4.67 26.47
N SER A 256 18.25 5.21 26.44
CA SER A 256 17.31 5.04 25.32
C SER A 256 17.66 5.98 24.16
N PRO A 257 17.78 5.49 22.91
CA PRO A 257 17.92 6.36 21.74
C PRO A 257 16.76 7.35 21.56
N TRP A 258 15.55 6.97 22.00
CA TRP A 258 14.37 7.84 21.93
C TRP A 258 14.36 8.99 22.93
N ALA A 259 15.32 9.06 23.87
CA ALA A 259 15.55 10.22 24.73
C ALA A 259 16.45 11.25 24.01
N ILE A 260 15.94 11.77 22.89
CA ILE A 260 16.67 12.61 21.93
C ILE A 260 17.03 13.96 22.53
N GLY A 261 18.28 14.37 22.39
CA GLY A 261 18.77 15.69 22.77
C GLY A 261 19.77 15.66 23.91
N SER A 262 20.89 16.36 23.73
CA SER A 262 21.79 16.75 24.81
C SER A 262 22.51 18.04 24.43
N GLU A 263 23.52 18.45 25.21
CA GLU A 263 24.42 19.55 24.87
C GLU A 263 25.11 19.39 23.50
N ALA A 264 25.22 18.15 22.99
CA ALA A 264 25.82 17.87 21.69
C ALA A 264 24.87 18.07 20.49
N GLY A 265 23.58 18.36 20.71
CA GLY A 265 22.61 18.64 19.65
C GLY A 265 21.28 17.90 19.80
N GLY A 266 20.37 18.16 18.85
CA GLY A 266 19.00 17.64 18.79
C GLY A 266 18.73 16.76 17.56
N HIS A 267 17.53 16.85 17.00
CA HIS A 267 17.03 16.00 15.89
C HIS A 267 17.78 16.09 14.55
N THR A 268 18.68 17.06 14.36
CA THR A 268 19.53 17.20 13.16
C THR A 268 20.99 16.83 13.41
N ALA A 269 21.33 16.39 14.63
CA ALA A 269 22.67 15.96 15.00
C ALA A 269 22.81 14.44 14.94
N VAL A 270 24.04 13.98 14.70
CA VAL A 270 24.46 12.57 14.86
C VAL A 270 25.07 12.41 16.25
N HIS A 271 24.76 11.32 16.94
CA HIS A 271 25.32 11.01 18.25
C HIS A 271 26.86 10.94 18.15
N PRO A 272 27.63 11.62 19.02
CA PRO A 272 29.09 11.69 18.89
C PRO A 272 29.79 10.32 18.83
N ASP A 273 29.31 9.35 19.62
CA ASP A 273 29.87 7.99 19.62
C ASP A 273 29.58 7.19 18.33
N LEU A 274 28.59 7.62 17.53
CA LEU A 274 28.29 7.03 16.23
C LEU A 274 29.14 7.64 15.10
N GLY A 275 29.63 8.87 15.30
CA GLY A 275 30.44 9.61 14.35
C GLY A 275 29.85 10.98 14.02
N THR A 276 30.04 11.40 12.77
CA THR A 276 29.67 12.70 12.22
C THR A 276 28.59 12.57 11.15
N LEU A 277 28.08 13.71 10.68
CA LEU A 277 27.16 13.76 9.56
C LEU A 277 27.78 13.22 8.26
N ASP A 278 29.09 13.45 8.03
CA ASP A 278 29.82 12.86 6.90
C ASP A 278 29.90 11.34 7.00
N ASP A 279 29.97 10.80 8.23
CA ASP A 279 29.96 9.34 8.44
C ASP A 279 28.58 8.75 8.14
N PHE A 280 27.51 9.49 8.45
CA PHE A 280 26.15 9.15 8.07
C PHE A 280 25.96 9.16 6.55
N ASP A 281 26.44 10.18 5.84
CA ASP A 281 26.35 10.24 4.38
C ASP A 281 27.06 9.05 3.71
N ARG A 282 28.22 8.64 4.26
CA ARG A 282 28.92 7.44 3.77
C ARG A 282 28.14 6.16 4.06
N PHE A 283 27.52 6.04 5.24
CA PHE A 283 26.67 4.92 5.59
C PHE A 283 25.46 4.81 4.64
N VAL A 284 24.78 5.91 4.36
CA VAL A 284 23.65 5.96 3.39
C VAL A 284 24.12 5.60 1.99
N ALA A 285 25.27 6.11 1.55
CA ALA A 285 25.86 5.76 0.26
C ALA A 285 26.21 4.27 0.17
N ARG A 286 26.72 3.68 1.27
CA ARG A 286 27.01 2.25 1.36
C ARG A 286 25.74 1.42 1.27
N ALA A 287 24.69 1.77 2.02
CA ALA A 287 23.39 1.10 1.94
C ALA A 287 22.86 1.09 0.51
N ARG A 288 22.88 2.25 -0.16
CA ARG A 288 22.46 2.36 -1.55
C ARG A 288 23.30 1.50 -2.51
N SER A 289 24.61 1.39 -2.28
CA SER A 289 25.49 0.53 -3.10
C SER A 289 25.15 -0.97 -3.00
N LEU A 290 24.46 -1.35 -1.92
CA LEU A 290 23.99 -2.72 -1.66
C LEU A 290 22.52 -2.92 -2.07
N GLY A 291 21.86 -1.90 -2.63
CA GLY A 291 20.44 -1.94 -2.97
C GLY A 291 19.50 -1.68 -1.78
N LEU A 292 20.03 -1.24 -0.64
CA LEU A 292 19.26 -0.91 0.56
C LEU A 292 18.89 0.57 0.61
N GLU A 293 17.70 0.85 1.11
CA GLU A 293 17.28 2.20 1.54
C GLU A 293 17.42 2.35 3.05
N VAL A 294 17.82 3.55 3.50
CA VAL A 294 17.84 3.87 4.94
C VAL A 294 16.52 4.52 5.33
N ALA A 295 15.87 3.94 6.34
CA ALA A 295 14.77 4.54 7.07
C ALA A 295 15.25 5.02 8.44
N LEU A 296 14.90 6.25 8.82
CA LEU A 296 15.18 6.77 10.16
C LEU A 296 13.91 6.79 11.03
N ASP A 297 14.08 6.51 12.32
CA ASP A 297 13.07 6.82 13.31
C ASP A 297 12.86 8.34 13.38
N PHE A 298 11.61 8.77 13.33
CA PHE A 298 11.19 10.14 13.57
C PHE A 298 10.32 10.21 14.82
N ALA A 299 10.98 10.35 15.96
CA ALA A 299 10.34 10.54 17.26
C ALA A 299 10.24 12.02 17.63
N ILE A 300 9.02 12.55 17.58
CA ILE A 300 8.73 13.93 17.98
C ILE A 300 8.58 13.99 19.51
N GLN A 301 9.72 14.12 20.16
CA GLN A 301 9.89 14.28 21.60
C GLN A 301 11.32 14.70 21.93
N CYS A 302 11.56 15.15 23.15
CA CYS A 302 12.86 15.65 23.61
C CYS A 302 13.24 15.03 24.94
N SER A 303 14.53 14.82 25.20
CA SER A 303 15.03 14.64 26.57
C SER A 303 14.96 15.98 27.33
N PRO A 304 15.07 15.97 28.67
CA PRO A 304 15.18 17.21 29.44
C PRO A 304 16.41 18.07 29.08
N ASP A 305 17.42 17.49 28.44
CA ASP A 305 18.67 18.17 28.06
C ASP A 305 18.66 18.64 26.59
N HIS A 306 17.55 18.48 25.88
CA HIS A 306 17.45 18.92 24.49
C HIS A 306 17.55 20.46 24.40
N PRO A 307 18.28 21.02 23.40
CA PRO A 307 18.45 22.48 23.25
C PRO A 307 17.13 23.27 23.22
N TRP A 308 16.07 22.69 22.64
CA TRP A 308 14.74 23.30 22.64
C TRP A 308 14.11 23.51 24.02
N VAL A 309 14.49 22.76 25.06
CA VAL A 309 13.90 22.93 26.40
C VAL A 309 14.15 24.36 26.92
N PRO A 310 15.38 24.89 26.90
CA PRO A 310 15.62 26.31 27.21
C PRO A 310 15.35 27.28 26.05
N GLU A 311 15.52 26.88 24.78
CA GLU A 311 15.39 27.78 23.63
C GLU A 311 13.94 28.05 23.21
N HIS A 312 13.07 27.05 23.37
CA HIS A 312 11.66 27.04 22.95
C HIS A 312 10.75 26.48 24.06
N PRO A 313 10.72 27.10 25.26
CA PRO A 313 9.86 26.63 26.36
C PRO A 313 8.37 26.62 25.96
N GLU A 314 7.96 27.46 25.01
CA GLU A 314 6.59 27.49 24.48
C GLU A 314 6.17 26.22 23.74
N TRP A 315 7.11 25.35 23.34
CA TRP A 315 6.80 24.05 22.72
C TRP A 315 6.51 22.95 23.73
N PHE A 316 6.55 23.23 25.03
CA PHE A 316 6.32 22.25 26.08
C PHE A 316 5.16 22.65 26.98
N PHE A 317 4.46 21.63 27.49
CA PHE A 317 3.47 21.86 28.53
C PHE A 317 4.16 21.98 29.90
N HIS A 318 4.17 23.19 30.45
CA HIS A 318 4.63 23.47 31.79
C HIS A 318 3.49 23.35 32.81
N ARG A 319 3.72 22.61 33.89
CA ARG A 319 2.84 22.57 35.06
C ARG A 319 2.86 23.93 35.78
N PRO A 320 1.87 24.20 36.67
CA PRO A 320 1.85 25.43 37.47
C PRO A 320 3.09 25.66 38.34
N ASP A 321 3.86 24.61 38.66
CA ASP A 321 5.12 24.70 39.40
C ASP A 321 6.36 24.94 38.50
N GLY A 322 6.15 25.11 37.20
CA GLY A 322 7.19 25.32 36.19
C GLY A 322 7.79 24.03 35.61
N THR A 323 7.52 22.86 36.20
CA THR A 323 8.06 21.58 35.72
C THR A 323 7.40 21.13 34.41
N ILE A 324 8.16 20.48 33.53
CA ILE A 324 7.61 19.85 32.33
C ILE A 324 7.08 18.46 32.70
N LYS A 325 5.89 18.12 32.23
CA LYS A 325 5.32 16.77 32.42
C LYS A 325 6.05 15.78 31.50
N HIS A 326 6.59 14.69 32.06
CA HIS A 326 7.19 13.62 31.26
C HIS A 326 6.13 12.89 30.42
N ALA A 327 6.57 12.25 29.33
CA ALA A 327 5.71 11.51 28.43
C ALA A 327 5.20 10.22 29.09
N GLU A 328 3.94 9.87 28.80
CA GLU A 328 3.31 8.63 29.26
C GLU A 328 2.48 8.04 28.13
N ASN A 329 2.51 6.71 27.99
CA ASN A 329 1.56 5.93 27.20
C ASN A 329 1.01 4.82 28.11
N PRO A 330 -0.02 5.12 28.94
CA PRO A 330 -0.40 4.26 30.06
C PRO A 330 -0.58 2.79 29.66
N PRO A 331 0.02 1.83 30.41
CA PRO A 331 0.70 2.01 31.70
C PRO A 331 2.18 2.43 31.61
N LYS A 332 2.78 2.57 30.41
CA LYS A 332 4.20 2.92 30.24
C LYS A 332 4.47 4.39 30.60
N LYS A 333 5.58 4.63 31.31
CA LYS A 333 6.09 5.96 31.67
C LYS A 333 7.49 6.17 31.08
N TYR A 334 7.73 7.36 30.54
CA TYR A 334 8.98 7.76 29.90
C TYR A 334 9.56 8.96 30.63
N GLN A 335 10.16 8.73 31.80
CA GLN A 335 10.71 9.78 32.67
C GLN A 335 11.89 10.54 32.05
N ASP A 336 12.53 9.93 31.06
CA ASP A 336 13.64 10.43 30.26
C ASP A 336 13.19 11.32 29.09
N VAL A 337 11.88 11.56 28.92
CA VAL A 337 11.32 12.23 27.75
C VAL A 337 10.24 13.26 28.12
N CYS A 338 10.31 14.42 27.49
CA CYS A 338 9.35 15.51 27.49
C CYS A 338 8.55 15.53 26.16
N PRO A 339 7.20 15.47 26.19
CA PRO A 339 6.36 15.60 25.01
C PRO A 339 6.23 17.07 24.57
N LEU A 340 6.08 17.29 23.27
CA LEU A 340 5.83 18.62 22.70
C LEU A 340 4.32 18.96 22.75
N ASP A 341 4.01 20.22 22.99
CA ASP A 341 2.65 20.76 23.02
C ASP A 341 2.21 21.27 21.65
N PHE A 342 1.46 20.42 20.94
CA PHE A 342 0.87 20.74 19.65
C PHE A 342 -0.41 21.58 19.73
N TYR A 343 -0.91 21.87 20.94
CA TYR A 343 -2.13 22.62 21.18
C TYR A 343 -1.88 23.95 21.90
N GLY A 344 -0.61 24.38 21.96
CA GLY A 344 -0.22 25.71 22.43
C GLY A 344 -0.83 26.84 21.60
N ALA A 345 -0.61 28.09 22.03
CA ALA A 345 -1.24 29.27 21.43
C ALA A 345 -0.93 29.46 19.94
N ASP A 346 0.27 29.09 19.49
CA ASP A 346 0.65 29.06 18.08
C ASP A 346 1.53 27.84 17.77
N PRO A 347 0.97 26.73 17.24
CA PRO A 347 1.74 25.52 16.95
C PRO A 347 2.46 25.58 15.59
N ARG A 348 2.27 26.63 14.78
CA ARG A 348 2.83 26.69 13.42
C ARG A 348 4.37 26.67 13.39
N PRO A 349 5.09 27.40 14.25
CA PRO A 349 6.56 27.31 14.28
C PRO A 349 7.05 25.89 14.57
N LEU A 350 6.39 25.18 15.48
CA LEU A 350 6.69 23.78 15.78
C LEU A 350 6.45 22.89 14.54
N TRP A 351 5.33 23.08 13.84
CA TRP A 351 5.03 22.31 12.62
C TRP A 351 6.07 22.54 11.52
N GLU A 352 6.48 23.80 11.32
CA GLU A 352 7.52 24.17 10.37
C GLU A 352 8.88 23.56 10.75
N GLU A 353 9.24 23.53 12.04
CA GLU A 353 10.47 22.88 12.50
C GLU A 353 10.47 21.38 12.21
N MET A 354 9.33 20.70 12.43
CA MET A 354 9.19 19.28 12.05
C MET A 354 9.39 19.05 10.55
N ARG A 355 8.91 19.99 9.71
CA ARG A 355 9.15 19.96 8.27
C ARG A 355 10.63 20.14 7.95
N CYS A 356 11.29 21.14 8.54
CA CYS A 356 12.72 21.41 8.35
C CYS A 356 13.59 20.20 8.70
N ILE A 357 13.30 19.48 9.78
CA ILE A 357 14.03 18.26 10.18
C ILE A 357 13.90 17.17 9.13
N LEU A 358 12.69 16.93 8.62
CA LEU A 358 12.48 15.92 7.58
C LEU A 358 13.20 16.33 6.28
N GLU A 359 13.08 17.59 5.85
CA GLU A 359 13.79 18.11 4.68
C GLU A 359 15.32 18.01 4.83
N PHE A 360 15.85 18.26 6.02
CA PHE A 360 17.26 18.07 6.35
C PHE A 360 17.71 16.62 6.08
N TRP A 361 17.05 15.63 6.67
CA TRP A 361 17.41 14.22 6.48
C TRP A 361 17.15 13.72 5.05
N VAL A 362 16.14 14.25 4.36
CA VAL A 362 15.94 14.03 2.93
C VAL A 362 17.13 14.56 2.12
N GLY A 363 17.70 15.70 2.50
CA GLY A 363 18.96 16.22 1.95
C GLY A 363 20.14 15.25 2.08
N HIS A 364 20.18 14.49 3.17
CA HIS A 364 21.18 13.43 3.45
C HIS A 364 20.80 12.05 2.87
N GLY A 365 19.85 11.99 1.94
CA GLY A 365 19.52 10.78 1.20
C GLY A 365 18.53 9.83 1.88
N VAL A 366 17.97 10.20 3.04
CA VAL A 366 16.89 9.43 3.69
C VAL A 366 15.61 9.57 2.87
N ARG A 367 14.93 8.45 2.62
CA ARG A 367 13.66 8.42 1.84
C ARG A 367 12.53 7.70 2.54
N ALA A 368 12.77 7.22 3.76
CA ALA A 368 11.79 6.55 4.57
C ALA A 368 11.88 7.03 6.02
N PHE A 369 10.75 7.29 6.64
CA PHE A 369 10.67 7.67 8.05
C PHE A 369 9.71 6.74 8.77
N ARG A 370 10.20 6.01 9.77
CA ARG A 370 9.37 5.30 10.74
C ARG A 370 8.99 6.30 11.82
N VAL A 371 7.73 6.69 11.84
CA VAL A 371 7.25 7.73 12.75
C VAL A 371 6.76 7.10 14.04
N ASP A 372 7.37 7.51 15.15
CA ASP A 372 7.08 6.99 16.49
C ASP A 372 5.75 7.53 17.03
N ASN A 373 4.89 6.62 17.47
CA ASN A 373 3.63 6.92 18.16
C ASN A 373 2.84 8.11 17.58
N PRO A 374 2.57 8.18 16.25
CA PRO A 374 1.96 9.36 15.62
C PRO A 374 0.54 9.62 16.14
N HIS A 375 -0.11 8.62 16.72
CA HIS A 375 -1.41 8.71 17.37
C HIS A 375 -1.42 9.61 18.63
N THR A 376 -0.25 10.00 19.15
CA THR A 376 -0.11 10.94 20.26
C THR A 376 -0.03 12.40 19.81
N LYS A 377 0.06 12.65 18.49
CA LYS A 377 0.13 13.98 17.87
C LYS A 377 -1.15 14.25 17.04
N PRO A 378 -1.50 15.51 16.75
CA PRO A 378 -2.77 15.80 16.06
C PRO A 378 -2.83 15.20 14.65
N VAL A 379 -3.98 14.64 14.28
CA VAL A 379 -4.20 14.10 12.92
C VAL A 379 -4.07 15.19 11.84
N GLY A 380 -4.52 16.41 12.13
CA GLY A 380 -4.41 17.55 11.20
C GLY A 380 -2.96 17.97 10.91
N PHE A 381 -2.08 17.83 11.90
CA PHE A 381 -0.64 18.06 11.72
C PHE A 381 -0.05 17.07 10.71
N TRP A 382 -0.34 15.78 10.87
CA TRP A 382 0.15 14.76 9.95
C TRP A 382 -0.37 14.93 8.53
N ALA A 383 -1.65 15.29 8.38
CA ALA A 383 -2.25 15.58 7.07
C ALA A 383 -1.48 16.71 6.34
N TRP A 384 -1.11 17.76 7.07
CA TRP A 384 -0.34 18.88 6.52
C TRP A 384 1.12 18.47 6.23
N LEU A 385 1.81 17.87 7.20
CA LEU A 385 3.24 17.58 7.10
C LEU A 385 3.55 16.59 5.99
N ILE A 386 2.84 15.45 5.97
CA ILE A 386 3.07 14.39 4.98
C ILE A 386 2.79 14.92 3.58
N ARG A 387 1.70 15.65 3.41
CA ARG A 387 1.39 16.26 2.11
C ARG A 387 2.49 17.22 1.67
N THR A 388 2.91 18.12 2.56
CA THR A 388 3.92 19.13 2.25
C THR A 388 5.24 18.49 1.84
N ILE A 389 5.70 17.47 2.58
CA ILE A 389 6.94 16.74 2.24
C ILE A 389 6.79 16.00 0.91
N GLN A 390 5.70 15.27 0.69
CA GLN A 390 5.52 14.48 -0.54
C GLN A 390 5.25 15.34 -1.78
N ASP A 391 4.71 16.55 -1.62
CA ASP A 391 4.55 17.49 -2.75
C ASP A 391 5.93 18.01 -3.22
N ALA A 392 6.92 18.12 -2.33
CA ALA A 392 8.31 18.47 -2.66
C ALA A 392 9.19 17.24 -3.02
N HIS A 393 8.96 16.12 -2.35
CA HIS A 393 9.75 14.89 -2.42
C HIS A 393 8.81 13.66 -2.50
N PRO A 394 8.20 13.39 -3.67
CA PRO A 394 7.15 12.37 -3.81
C PRO A 394 7.63 10.94 -3.56
N ASP A 395 8.94 10.68 -3.54
CA ASP A 395 9.55 9.40 -3.23
C ASP A 395 9.69 9.10 -1.72
N VAL A 396 9.39 10.07 -0.86
CA VAL A 396 9.44 9.89 0.60
C VAL A 396 8.24 9.09 1.10
N ILE A 397 8.52 8.08 1.92
CA ILE A 397 7.51 7.23 2.56
C ILE A 397 7.48 7.41 4.07
N PHE A 398 6.28 7.32 4.65
CA PHE A 398 6.06 7.40 6.10
C PHE A 398 5.41 6.11 6.61
N LEU A 399 6.05 5.46 7.59
CA LEU A 399 5.51 4.30 8.30
C LEU A 399 4.97 4.76 9.67
N ALA A 400 3.66 4.61 9.91
CA ALA A 400 3.05 4.93 11.19
C ALA A 400 3.21 3.77 12.19
N GLU A 401 3.96 3.99 13.28
CA GLU A 401 3.92 3.09 14.44
C GLU A 401 2.77 3.44 15.38
N ALA A 402 1.56 2.97 15.05
CA ALA A 402 0.36 3.31 15.79
C ALA A 402 -0.34 2.07 16.36
N PHE A 403 0.16 1.53 17.47
CA PHE A 403 -0.56 0.51 18.25
C PHE A 403 -1.64 1.13 19.14
N THR A 404 -2.73 1.57 18.50
CA THR A 404 -3.85 2.26 19.16
C THR A 404 -5.19 1.68 18.69
N ARG A 405 -6.33 2.29 19.01
CA ARG A 405 -7.65 1.81 18.57
C ARG A 405 -7.81 1.89 17.03
N PRO A 406 -8.59 1.00 16.39
CA PRO A 406 -8.65 0.88 14.93
C PRO A 406 -9.00 2.17 14.19
N LYS A 407 -9.97 2.94 14.70
CA LYS A 407 -10.41 4.19 14.03
C LYS A 407 -9.32 5.25 13.93
N LEU A 408 -8.41 5.31 14.90
CA LEU A 408 -7.30 6.25 14.85
C LEU A 408 -6.20 5.77 13.90
N MET A 409 -5.91 4.47 13.86
CA MET A 409 -5.01 3.88 12.85
C MET A 409 -5.52 4.13 11.43
N GLN A 410 -6.81 3.90 11.20
CA GLN A 410 -7.47 4.17 9.91
C GLN A 410 -7.38 5.66 9.55
N ALA A 411 -7.62 6.57 10.49
CA ALA A 411 -7.49 8.00 10.25
C ALA A 411 -6.07 8.40 9.84
N LEU A 412 -5.04 7.89 10.53
CA LEU A 412 -3.63 8.16 10.20
C LEU A 412 -3.27 7.65 8.79
N ALA A 413 -3.72 6.45 8.43
CA ALA A 413 -3.54 5.93 7.08
C ALA A 413 -4.25 6.83 6.05
N LYS A 414 -5.51 7.24 6.28
CA LYS A 414 -6.28 8.11 5.37
C LYS A 414 -5.62 9.47 5.14
N VAL A 415 -5.05 10.09 6.16
CA VAL A 415 -4.48 11.45 6.03
C VAL A 415 -3.13 11.51 5.31
N GLY A 416 -2.42 10.39 5.17
CA GLY A 416 -1.22 10.37 4.33
C GLY A 416 -0.21 9.28 4.62
N PHE A 417 -0.22 8.65 5.80
CA PHE A 417 0.82 7.66 6.15
C PHE A 417 0.89 6.52 5.13
N THR A 418 2.04 6.39 4.47
CA THR A 418 2.26 5.47 3.35
C THR A 418 2.05 4.01 3.75
N GLN A 419 2.54 3.66 4.94
CA GLN A 419 2.43 2.34 5.56
C GLN A 419 1.99 2.48 7.02
N SER A 420 1.55 1.38 7.62
CA SER A 420 1.12 1.34 9.02
C SER A 420 1.56 0.04 9.67
N TYR A 421 2.09 0.12 10.88
CA TYR A 421 2.14 -1.04 11.77
C TYR A 421 0.72 -1.57 12.02
N THR A 422 0.63 -2.82 12.44
CA THR A 422 -0.63 -3.57 12.49
C THR A 422 -0.74 -4.38 13.77
N TYR A 423 -1.88 -5.02 13.99
CA TYR A 423 -2.05 -5.93 15.12
C TYR A 423 -1.51 -7.33 14.86
N PHE A 424 -0.72 -7.54 13.80
CA PHE A 424 -0.24 -8.85 13.37
C PHE A 424 0.34 -9.67 14.52
N THR A 425 1.20 -9.08 15.36
CA THR A 425 1.85 -9.74 16.53
C THR A 425 0.86 -10.33 17.54
N TRP A 426 -0.37 -9.81 17.60
CA TRP A 426 -1.45 -10.29 18.48
C TRP A 426 -2.57 -11.01 17.72
N ARG A 427 -2.29 -11.53 16.52
CA ARG A 427 -3.17 -12.44 15.77
C ARG A 427 -2.39 -13.73 15.52
N ASN A 428 -2.75 -14.80 16.20
CA ASN A 428 -1.99 -16.05 16.20
C ASN A 428 -2.80 -17.24 15.69
N PHE A 429 -4.11 -17.25 15.93
CA PHE A 429 -4.99 -18.34 15.53
C PHE A 429 -5.61 -18.13 14.16
N LYS A 430 -6.09 -19.21 13.54
CA LYS A 430 -6.62 -19.23 12.17
C LYS A 430 -7.75 -18.22 11.97
N ASP A 431 -8.74 -18.22 12.87
CA ASP A 431 -9.89 -17.31 12.85
C ASP A 431 -9.47 -15.84 13.03
N GLU A 432 -8.55 -15.57 13.96
CA GLU A 432 -7.99 -14.24 14.21
C GLU A 432 -7.29 -13.67 12.97
N LEU A 433 -6.45 -14.49 12.32
CA LEU A 433 -5.72 -14.13 11.11
C LEU A 433 -6.67 -13.94 9.92
N VAL A 434 -7.60 -14.87 9.69
CA VAL A 434 -8.59 -14.76 8.61
C VAL A 434 -9.44 -13.50 8.78
N ALA A 435 -9.97 -13.24 9.98
CA ALA A 435 -10.78 -12.07 10.26
C ALA A 435 -10.02 -10.77 10.03
N TYR A 436 -8.78 -10.68 10.54
CA TYR A 436 -7.99 -9.46 10.43
C TYR A 436 -7.54 -9.18 8.99
N LEU A 437 -7.09 -10.20 8.26
CA LEU A 437 -6.67 -10.03 6.87
C LEU A 437 -7.86 -9.79 5.94
N THR A 438 -9.05 -10.31 6.27
CA THR A 438 -10.30 -9.95 5.57
C THR A 438 -10.62 -8.48 5.79
N GLU A 439 -10.51 -7.95 7.01
CA GLU A 439 -10.68 -6.51 7.29
C GLU A 439 -9.72 -5.68 6.42
N LEU A 440 -8.42 -6.03 6.41
CA LEU A 440 -7.40 -5.27 5.70
C LEU A 440 -7.53 -5.32 4.17
N THR A 441 -7.96 -6.45 3.61
CA THR A 441 -7.85 -6.70 2.16
C THR A 441 -9.19 -6.75 1.42
N LYS A 442 -10.32 -6.92 2.12
CA LYS A 442 -11.67 -7.10 1.54
C LYS A 442 -12.64 -5.98 1.87
N THR A 443 -12.21 -4.95 2.59
CA THR A 443 -13.01 -3.76 2.90
C THR A 443 -12.43 -2.52 2.23
N GLU A 444 -13.06 -1.35 2.43
CA GLU A 444 -12.52 -0.04 2.00
C GLU A 444 -11.08 0.18 2.50
N MET A 445 -10.64 -0.47 3.59
CA MET A 445 -9.25 -0.36 4.08
C MET A 445 -8.21 -0.71 3.03
N ALA A 446 -8.51 -1.62 2.11
CA ALA A 446 -7.62 -1.99 1.02
C ALA A 446 -7.27 -0.81 0.09
N GLU A 447 -8.08 0.26 0.10
CA GLU A 447 -7.86 1.47 -0.70
C GLU A 447 -6.83 2.44 -0.10
N TYR A 448 -6.52 2.37 1.19
CA TYR A 448 -5.69 3.39 1.85
C TYR A 448 -4.73 2.85 2.92
N PHE A 449 -4.91 1.61 3.39
CA PHE A 449 -4.13 1.03 4.48
C PHE A 449 -3.15 -0.02 3.93
N ARG A 450 -1.84 0.25 4.05
CA ARG A 450 -0.78 -0.71 3.72
C ARG A 450 -0.13 -1.21 4.99
N GLY A 451 -0.43 -2.45 5.39
CA GLY A 451 0.11 -3.04 6.61
C GLY A 451 1.58 -3.43 6.46
N ASN A 452 2.45 -2.92 7.33
CA ASN A 452 3.82 -3.42 7.47
C ASN A 452 3.83 -4.42 8.64
N PHE A 453 4.03 -5.69 8.33
CA PHE A 453 3.97 -6.79 9.31
C PHE A 453 5.34 -7.03 9.93
N PHE A 454 5.69 -6.24 10.94
CA PHE A 454 6.83 -6.57 11.79
C PHE A 454 6.53 -7.82 12.63
N THR A 455 7.43 -8.81 12.61
CA THR A 455 7.29 -10.05 13.40
C THR A 455 7.61 -9.83 14.88
N ASN A 456 8.56 -8.94 15.14
CA ASN A 456 8.98 -8.44 16.44
C ASN A 456 9.37 -6.96 16.30
N THR A 457 9.47 -6.26 17.42
CA THR A 457 10.07 -4.90 17.51
C THR A 457 10.86 -4.82 18.81
N PRO A 458 11.70 -3.79 19.03
CA PRO A 458 12.41 -3.63 20.30
C PRO A 458 11.49 -3.56 21.54
N ASP A 459 10.21 -3.24 21.36
CA ASP A 459 9.16 -3.16 22.40
C ASP A 459 8.24 -4.38 22.46
N ILE A 460 8.28 -5.26 21.46
CA ILE A 460 7.32 -6.34 21.28
C ILE A 460 8.06 -7.63 20.90
N LEU A 461 8.24 -8.49 21.90
CA LEU A 461 8.53 -9.91 21.80
C LEU A 461 7.23 -10.68 22.10
N PRO A 462 6.44 -11.05 21.07
CA PRO A 462 5.15 -11.70 21.26
C PRO A 462 5.26 -13.00 22.06
N LEU A 463 4.25 -13.33 22.87
CA LEU A 463 4.24 -14.52 23.73
C LEU A 463 4.49 -15.83 22.94
N ILE A 464 3.97 -15.92 21.71
CA ILE A 464 4.18 -17.09 20.85
C ILE A 464 5.66 -17.32 20.51
N LEU A 465 6.47 -16.25 20.38
CA LEU A 465 7.91 -16.36 20.16
C LEU A 465 8.65 -16.74 21.45
N GLN A 466 8.19 -16.22 22.60
CA GLN A 466 8.75 -16.56 23.91
C GLN A 466 8.63 -18.07 24.19
N GLN A 467 7.51 -18.67 23.82
CA GLN A 467 7.17 -20.04 24.19
C GLN A 467 7.44 -21.07 23.09
N GLY A 468 7.23 -20.71 21.82
CA GLY A 468 7.26 -21.65 20.69
C GLY A 468 8.64 -21.92 20.08
N GLY A 469 9.71 -21.37 20.67
CA GLY A 469 11.09 -21.60 20.22
C GLY A 469 11.33 -21.29 18.74
N ARG A 470 12.39 -21.89 18.17
CA ARG A 470 12.76 -21.70 16.75
C ARG A 470 11.63 -21.94 15.75
N PRO A 471 10.75 -22.96 15.90
CA PRO A 471 9.60 -23.14 15.01
C PRO A 471 8.68 -21.92 14.92
N ALA A 472 8.40 -21.27 16.05
CA ALA A 472 7.55 -20.08 16.07
C ALA A 472 8.18 -18.91 15.27
N PHE A 473 9.51 -18.75 15.30
CA PHE A 473 10.18 -17.73 14.48
C PHE A 473 10.04 -18.04 12.98
N LYS A 474 10.26 -19.29 12.55
CA LYS A 474 10.05 -19.66 11.14
C LYS A 474 8.59 -19.44 10.71
N MET A 475 7.64 -19.93 11.52
CA MET A 475 6.20 -19.79 11.27
C MET A 475 5.76 -18.32 11.14
N ARG A 476 6.12 -17.47 12.11
CA ARG A 476 5.74 -16.06 12.13
C ARG A 476 6.38 -15.27 10.99
N LEU A 477 7.62 -15.59 10.62
CA LEU A 477 8.27 -15.02 9.45
C LEU A 477 7.51 -15.38 8.17
N ALA A 478 7.22 -16.67 7.96
CA ALA A 478 6.48 -17.12 6.79
C ALA A 478 5.13 -16.37 6.66
N LEU A 479 4.34 -16.32 7.75
CA LEU A 479 3.07 -15.57 7.79
C LEU A 479 3.25 -14.08 7.45
N ALA A 480 4.20 -13.39 8.08
CA ALA A 480 4.41 -11.97 7.86
C ALA A 480 4.79 -11.68 6.39
N ALA A 481 5.73 -12.47 5.89
CA ALA A 481 6.36 -12.32 4.59
C ALA A 481 5.46 -12.76 3.42
N THR A 482 4.42 -13.57 3.65
CA THR A 482 3.50 -13.98 2.57
C THR A 482 2.14 -13.32 2.68
N LEU A 483 1.62 -13.02 3.88
CA LEU A 483 0.33 -12.35 4.04
C LEU A 483 0.39 -10.87 3.64
N SER A 484 1.51 -10.18 3.92
CA SER A 484 1.68 -8.77 3.55
C SER A 484 2.75 -8.55 2.48
N ALA A 485 2.51 -7.59 1.58
CA ALA A 485 3.51 -7.08 0.66
C ALA A 485 4.67 -6.35 1.39
N ALA A 486 4.44 -5.79 2.57
CA ALA A 486 5.49 -5.17 3.39
C ALA A 486 5.58 -5.86 4.75
N TYR A 487 6.78 -6.26 5.16
CA TYR A 487 7.03 -6.90 6.45
C TYR A 487 8.40 -6.47 6.99
N GLY A 488 8.64 -6.70 8.28
CA GLY A 488 9.93 -6.42 8.88
C GLY A 488 10.30 -7.36 10.02
N ILE A 489 11.58 -7.35 10.37
CA ILE A 489 12.11 -7.98 11.58
C ILE A 489 13.05 -7.01 12.28
N TYR A 490 13.19 -7.17 13.59
CA TYR A 490 14.20 -6.51 14.41
C TYR A 490 15.33 -7.50 14.75
N SER A 491 16.57 -7.04 14.57
CA SER A 491 17.81 -7.79 14.73
C SER A 491 17.86 -8.59 16.04
N GLY A 492 18.27 -9.86 15.95
CA GLY A 492 18.15 -10.87 17.00
C GLY A 492 17.04 -11.89 16.73
N TYR A 493 16.08 -11.56 15.86
CA TYR A 493 15.03 -12.48 15.40
C TYR A 493 15.61 -13.72 14.69
N GLU A 494 16.65 -13.53 13.90
CA GLU A 494 17.34 -14.56 13.12
C GLU A 494 18.08 -15.54 14.00
N LEU A 495 18.45 -15.11 15.22
CA LEU A 495 19.03 -15.94 16.27
C LEU A 495 17.97 -16.55 17.18
N CYS A 496 16.68 -16.28 16.91
CA CYS A 496 15.55 -16.70 17.71
C CYS A 496 15.63 -16.23 19.17
N GLU A 497 16.12 -15.01 19.41
CA GLU A 497 16.17 -14.40 20.74
C GLU A 497 14.74 -14.28 21.32
N ASN A 498 14.47 -15.04 22.39
CA ASN A 498 13.12 -15.18 22.95
C ASN A 498 13.04 -15.00 24.48
N ALA A 499 14.13 -14.54 25.11
CA ALA A 499 14.13 -14.21 26.53
C ALA A 499 13.40 -12.87 26.77
N ALA A 500 12.30 -12.92 27.51
CA ALA A 500 11.51 -11.75 27.88
C ALA A 500 11.70 -11.38 29.36
N LEU A 501 11.51 -10.10 29.68
CA LEU A 501 11.25 -9.70 31.06
C LEU A 501 9.97 -10.41 31.54
N PRO A 502 9.99 -11.14 32.67
CA PRO A 502 8.89 -12.00 33.08
C PRO A 502 7.53 -11.30 33.10
N GLY A 503 6.54 -11.90 32.43
CA GLY A 503 5.16 -11.40 32.37
C GLY A 503 4.97 -10.18 31.45
N THR A 504 5.93 -9.88 30.58
CA THR A 504 5.87 -8.76 29.63
C THR A 504 6.19 -9.22 28.21
N GLU A 505 5.94 -8.33 27.24
CA GLU A 505 6.41 -8.48 25.85
C GLU A 505 7.75 -7.74 25.62
N GLU A 506 8.43 -7.28 26.67
CA GLU A 506 9.71 -6.60 26.56
C GLU A 506 10.85 -7.62 26.58
N TYR A 507 11.85 -7.42 25.72
CA TYR A 507 13.07 -8.25 25.74
C TYR A 507 13.80 -8.15 27.08
N GLN A 508 14.25 -9.28 27.60
CA GLN A 508 15.23 -9.31 28.68
C GLN A 508 16.55 -8.73 28.17
N ASP A 509 17.19 -7.88 28.98
CA ASP A 509 18.44 -7.21 28.64
C ASP A 509 18.31 -6.43 27.31
N SER A 510 17.19 -5.71 27.17
CA SER A 510 16.79 -5.03 25.94
C SER A 510 17.87 -4.08 25.39
N GLU A 511 18.16 -4.21 24.10
CA GLU A 511 19.08 -3.35 23.32
C GLU A 511 18.72 -1.87 23.36
N LYS A 512 17.47 -1.53 23.73
CA LYS A 512 17.06 -0.14 23.98
C LYS A 512 17.85 0.51 25.12
N TYR A 513 18.34 -0.25 26.08
CA TYR A 513 19.01 0.26 27.28
C TYR A 513 20.44 -0.26 27.46
N GLU A 514 20.89 -1.17 26.60
CA GLU A 514 22.26 -1.71 26.62
C GLU A 514 22.80 -1.99 25.21
N ILE A 515 24.11 -2.12 25.09
CA ILE A 515 24.78 -2.51 23.84
C ILE A 515 24.68 -4.03 23.69
N ARG A 516 24.18 -4.52 22.54
CA ARG A 516 23.97 -5.97 22.29
C ARG A 516 24.83 -6.45 21.12
N VAL A 517 26.03 -6.92 21.44
CA VAL A 517 26.89 -7.58 20.44
C VAL A 517 26.42 -9.02 20.25
N ARG A 518 26.21 -9.44 19.00
CA ARG A 518 25.67 -10.75 18.63
C ARG A 518 26.68 -11.57 17.83
N ASP A 519 26.70 -12.87 18.07
CA ASP A 519 27.34 -13.84 17.18
C ASP A 519 26.32 -14.31 16.15
N TRP A 520 26.41 -13.74 14.94
CA TRP A 520 25.49 -14.06 13.85
C TRP A 520 25.62 -15.49 13.35
N SER A 521 26.73 -16.18 13.68
CA SER A 521 26.96 -17.57 13.31
C SER A 521 26.50 -18.58 14.38
N ALA A 522 25.82 -18.11 15.43
CA ALA A 522 25.37 -18.95 16.52
C ALA A 522 24.48 -20.12 16.01
N PRO A 523 24.71 -21.36 16.48
CA PRO A 523 23.93 -22.52 16.05
C PRO A 523 22.43 -22.32 16.23
N GLY A 524 21.65 -22.75 15.23
CA GLY A 524 20.19 -22.65 15.27
C GLY A 524 19.62 -21.37 14.65
N HIS A 525 20.46 -20.47 14.12
CA HIS A 525 19.97 -19.32 13.37
C HIS A 525 19.08 -19.71 12.18
N ILE A 526 18.27 -18.75 11.71
CA ILE A 526 17.31 -18.92 10.60
C ILE A 526 17.59 -17.99 9.41
N GLN A 527 18.80 -17.42 9.31
CA GLN A 527 19.19 -16.53 8.22
C GLN A 527 18.96 -17.12 6.81
N ASP A 528 19.29 -18.39 6.57
CA ASP A 528 19.06 -19.04 5.26
C ASP A 528 17.56 -19.12 4.92
N TYR A 529 16.73 -19.34 5.95
CA TYR A 529 15.28 -19.35 5.80
C TYR A 529 14.76 -17.96 5.44
N ILE A 530 15.23 -16.91 6.13
CA ILE A 530 14.90 -15.51 5.81
C ILE A 530 15.29 -15.18 4.38
N SER A 531 16.53 -15.50 4.01
CA SER A 531 17.07 -15.29 2.66
C SER A 531 16.22 -15.98 1.61
N ARG A 532 15.82 -17.24 1.84
CA ARG A 532 14.98 -18.00 0.91
C ARG A 532 13.58 -17.37 0.76
N ILE A 533 12.95 -16.97 1.85
CA ILE A 533 11.63 -16.33 1.83
C ILE A 533 11.68 -14.97 1.12
N ASN A 534 12.71 -14.16 1.36
CA ASN A 534 12.91 -12.90 0.64
C ASN A 534 13.14 -13.10 -0.85
N GLN A 535 13.95 -14.10 -1.23
CA GLN A 535 14.13 -14.46 -2.64
C GLN A 535 12.79 -14.85 -3.29
N ILE A 536 11.96 -15.66 -2.61
CA ILE A 536 10.64 -16.04 -3.11
C ILE A 536 9.76 -14.79 -3.32
N ARG A 537 9.76 -13.83 -2.39
CA ARG A 537 8.99 -12.58 -2.52
C ARG A 537 9.44 -11.72 -3.70
N HIS A 538 10.75 -11.58 -3.90
CA HIS A 538 11.33 -10.85 -5.03
C HIS A 538 10.96 -11.48 -6.36
N ASP A 539 10.95 -12.81 -6.41
CA ASP A 539 10.68 -13.57 -7.62
C ASP A 539 9.19 -13.69 -7.97
N ARG A 540 8.27 -13.45 -7.01
CA ARG A 540 6.83 -13.70 -7.13
C ARG A 540 6.00 -12.41 -7.01
N PRO A 541 5.56 -11.80 -8.13
CA PRO A 541 4.68 -10.62 -8.12
C PRO A 541 3.41 -10.78 -7.30
N SER A 542 2.88 -12.01 -7.16
CA SER A 542 1.72 -12.29 -6.29
C SER A 542 1.95 -11.98 -4.82
N LEU A 543 3.20 -12.08 -4.32
CA LEU A 543 3.56 -11.74 -2.94
C LEU A 543 3.82 -10.24 -2.74
N GLN A 544 3.95 -9.48 -3.82
CA GLN A 544 4.24 -8.03 -3.81
C GLN A 544 2.96 -7.17 -3.77
N GLU A 545 1.80 -7.83 -3.63
CA GLU A 545 0.47 -7.24 -3.52
C GLU A 545 -0.25 -7.78 -2.27
N SER A 546 -1.09 -6.97 -1.63
CA SER A 546 -1.90 -7.43 -0.48
C SER A 546 -3.39 -7.59 -0.81
N ARG A 547 -3.89 -6.93 -1.86
CA ARG A 547 -5.34 -6.85 -2.17
C ARG A 547 -5.93 -8.18 -2.67
N HIS A 548 -5.10 -9.00 -3.31
CA HIS A 548 -5.54 -10.23 -3.99
C HIS A 548 -5.24 -11.51 -3.18
N LEU A 549 -5.50 -11.45 -1.87
CA LEU A 549 -5.43 -12.58 -0.94
C LEU A 549 -6.77 -13.35 -0.91
N GLY A 550 -6.75 -14.67 -0.95
CA GLY A 550 -7.92 -15.54 -0.72
C GLY A 550 -7.60 -16.60 0.32
N PHE A 551 -8.56 -16.93 1.18
CA PHE A 551 -8.46 -18.04 2.12
C PHE A 551 -9.20 -19.26 1.57
N TYR A 552 -8.63 -20.44 1.77
CA TYR A 552 -9.13 -21.69 1.21
C TYR A 552 -9.28 -22.75 2.32
N GLU A 553 -10.09 -23.77 2.05
CA GLU A 553 -10.42 -24.78 3.03
C GLU A 553 -9.21 -25.66 3.39
N SER A 554 -9.06 -25.86 4.69
CA SER A 554 -8.19 -26.86 5.32
C SER A 554 -8.93 -27.44 6.50
N ASP A 555 -8.98 -28.77 6.60
CA ASP A 555 -9.77 -29.49 7.60
C ASP A 555 -9.11 -29.62 8.98
N ASP A 556 -7.99 -28.92 9.20
CA ASP A 556 -7.35 -28.74 10.50
C ASP A 556 -7.35 -27.25 10.87
N ASP A 557 -7.76 -26.92 12.09
CA ASP A 557 -7.79 -25.54 12.60
C ASP A 557 -6.39 -24.96 12.86
N SER A 558 -5.38 -25.83 12.96
CA SER A 558 -3.97 -25.47 13.13
C SER A 558 -3.30 -25.19 11.79
N ILE A 559 -3.89 -25.57 10.66
CA ILE A 559 -3.36 -25.28 9.33
C ILE A 559 -4.13 -24.11 8.69
N LEU A 560 -3.43 -23.00 8.47
CA LEU A 560 -3.93 -21.87 7.70
C LEU A 560 -3.55 -22.07 6.22
N PHE A 561 -4.54 -22.10 5.33
CA PHE A 561 -4.36 -22.23 3.89
C PHE A 561 -4.93 -21.04 3.12
N TYR A 562 -4.10 -20.40 2.30
CA TYR A 562 -4.46 -19.20 1.56
C TYR A 562 -3.67 -19.11 0.26
N GLY A 563 -4.08 -18.21 -0.63
CA GLY A 563 -3.38 -17.95 -1.88
C GLY A 563 -3.40 -16.49 -2.24
N LYS A 564 -2.42 -16.10 -3.05
CA LYS A 564 -2.26 -14.73 -3.55
C LYS A 564 -2.04 -14.78 -5.05
N ARG A 565 -2.49 -13.73 -5.73
CA ARG A 565 -2.27 -13.55 -7.17
C ARG A 565 -1.77 -12.15 -7.49
N SER A 566 -0.99 -12.03 -8.56
CA SER A 566 -0.64 -10.74 -9.14
C SER A 566 -1.89 -10.02 -9.68
N ALA A 567 -1.80 -8.71 -9.87
CA ALA A 567 -2.92 -7.90 -10.36
C ALA A 567 -3.45 -8.35 -11.73
N ASP A 568 -2.57 -8.82 -12.62
CA ASP A 568 -2.91 -9.40 -13.93
C ASP A 568 -3.36 -10.88 -13.85
N GLY A 569 -3.25 -11.50 -12.67
CA GLY A 569 -3.59 -12.90 -12.43
C GLY A 569 -2.61 -13.93 -13.01
N ALA A 570 -1.48 -13.49 -13.58
CA ALA A 570 -0.49 -14.34 -14.25
C ALA A 570 0.41 -15.12 -13.29
N ASP A 571 0.72 -14.56 -12.12
CA ASP A 571 1.46 -15.22 -11.05
C ASP A 571 0.52 -15.54 -9.89
N ARG A 572 0.65 -16.75 -9.34
CA ARG A 572 -0.16 -17.24 -8.22
C ARG A 572 0.66 -18.13 -7.32
N VAL A 573 0.45 -17.96 -6.02
CA VAL A 573 1.02 -18.83 -4.99
C VAL A 573 -0.05 -19.24 -4.01
N TRP A 574 0.08 -20.45 -3.48
CA TRP A 574 -0.67 -20.93 -2.33
C TRP A 574 0.29 -21.16 -1.17
N VAL A 575 -0.16 -20.92 0.05
CA VAL A 575 0.66 -21.03 1.24
C VAL A 575 -0.13 -21.80 2.29
N ALA A 576 0.47 -22.84 2.84
CA ALA A 576 -0.02 -23.55 4.01
C ALA A 576 0.95 -23.30 5.16
N VAL A 577 0.44 -22.93 6.34
CA VAL A 577 1.26 -22.72 7.54
C VAL A 577 0.65 -23.47 8.71
N ASN A 578 1.47 -24.25 9.40
CA ASN A 578 1.13 -24.81 10.70
C ASN A 578 1.28 -23.73 11.77
N LEU A 579 0.18 -23.39 12.43
CA LEU A 579 0.07 -22.39 13.48
C LEU A 579 0.44 -22.95 14.87
N ASP A 580 0.59 -24.28 15.00
CA ASP A 580 1.10 -24.94 16.19
C ASP A 580 2.63 -25.07 16.09
N PRO A 581 3.41 -24.36 16.93
CA PRO A 581 4.87 -24.45 16.91
C PRO A 581 5.41 -25.70 17.64
N PHE A 582 4.56 -26.53 18.23
CA PHE A 582 4.94 -27.67 19.07
C PHE A 582 4.67 -29.01 18.40
N GLU A 583 3.52 -29.15 17.75
CA GLU A 583 3.06 -30.42 17.19
C GLU A 583 3.01 -30.39 15.66
N ALA A 584 3.23 -31.56 15.06
CA ALA A 584 3.08 -31.72 13.62
C ALA A 584 1.64 -32.01 13.26
N HIS A 585 1.14 -31.33 12.24
CA HIS A 585 -0.24 -31.45 11.78
C HIS A 585 -0.29 -31.99 10.35
N GLU A 586 -1.29 -32.83 10.08
CA GLU A 586 -1.63 -33.29 8.73
C GLU A 586 -3.04 -32.84 8.38
N ALA A 587 -3.19 -32.14 7.26
CA ALA A 587 -4.47 -31.61 6.82
C ALA A 587 -4.70 -31.89 5.34
N ARG A 588 -5.97 -32.02 4.96
CA ARG A 588 -6.41 -31.99 3.57
C ARG A 588 -6.64 -30.54 3.16
N LEU A 589 -6.02 -30.17 2.05
CA LEU A 589 -6.13 -28.86 1.42
C LEU A 589 -7.01 -28.99 0.17
N GLU A 590 -7.92 -28.03 -0.02
CA GLU A 590 -8.75 -27.96 -1.24
C GLU A 590 -8.30 -26.80 -2.15
N LEU A 591 -7.80 -27.14 -3.34
CA LEU A 591 -7.38 -26.19 -4.37
C LEU A 591 -8.57 -25.71 -5.22
N PRO A 592 -8.63 -24.41 -5.55
CA PRO A 592 -9.71 -23.84 -6.36
C PRO A 592 -9.51 -24.15 -7.86
N MET A 593 -9.82 -25.37 -8.29
CA MET A 593 -9.58 -25.84 -9.67
C MET A 593 -10.23 -24.94 -10.74
N ALA A 594 -11.42 -24.40 -10.46
CA ALA A 594 -12.09 -23.48 -11.36
C ALA A 594 -11.33 -22.16 -11.51
N GLU A 595 -10.76 -21.61 -10.43
CA GLU A 595 -9.92 -20.40 -10.50
C GLU A 595 -8.66 -20.65 -11.33
N LEU A 596 -8.12 -21.87 -11.26
CA LEU A 596 -6.98 -22.34 -12.05
C LEU A 596 -7.32 -22.62 -13.53
N GLY A 597 -8.58 -22.49 -13.94
CA GLY A 597 -9.03 -22.79 -15.30
C GLY A 597 -8.97 -24.27 -15.65
N LEU A 598 -9.09 -25.14 -14.64
CA LEU A 598 -8.96 -26.59 -14.80
C LEU A 598 -10.27 -27.32 -14.47
N PRO A 599 -10.53 -28.47 -15.12
CA PRO A 599 -11.61 -29.35 -14.70
C PRO A 599 -11.31 -29.94 -13.31
N PRO A 600 -12.33 -30.47 -12.60
CA PRO A 600 -12.14 -31.07 -11.28
C PRO A 600 -11.01 -32.12 -11.23
N GLU A 601 -10.86 -32.94 -12.27
CA GLU A 601 -9.84 -33.98 -12.38
C GLU A 601 -8.54 -33.52 -13.07
N GLY A 602 -8.33 -32.20 -13.16
CA GLY A 602 -7.16 -31.60 -13.78
C GLY A 602 -5.85 -32.03 -13.12
N ARG A 603 -4.76 -31.99 -13.88
CA ARG A 603 -3.41 -32.27 -13.40
C ARG A 603 -2.63 -30.99 -13.19
N LEU A 604 -1.82 -30.99 -12.14
CA LEU A 604 -1.07 -29.84 -11.66
C LEU A 604 0.39 -30.24 -11.44
N GLU A 605 1.31 -29.39 -11.85
CA GLU A 605 2.67 -29.39 -11.29
C GLU A 605 2.67 -28.46 -10.09
N VAL A 606 3.11 -28.97 -8.94
CA VAL A 606 3.27 -28.20 -7.71
C VAL A 606 4.75 -28.10 -7.40
N HIS A 607 5.26 -26.88 -7.36
CA HIS A 607 6.63 -26.56 -6.96
C HIS A 607 6.58 -25.93 -5.57
N GLU A 608 7.06 -26.66 -4.57
CA GLU A 608 7.23 -26.16 -3.20
C GLU A 608 8.50 -25.30 -3.16
N LEU A 609 8.32 -24.02 -2.93
CA LEU A 609 9.33 -23.00 -3.15
C LEU A 609 10.34 -22.92 -2.00
N ILE A 610 10.06 -23.39 -0.80
CA ILE A 610 11.05 -23.36 0.30
C ILE A 610 12.10 -24.46 0.08
N THR A 611 11.67 -25.68 -0.15
CA THR A 611 12.46 -26.91 -0.30
C THR A 611 12.90 -27.20 -1.74
N ASP A 612 12.38 -26.45 -2.71
CA ASP A 612 12.59 -26.63 -4.15
C ASP A 612 12.07 -27.97 -4.72
N GLN A 613 11.23 -28.67 -3.98
CA GLN A 613 10.65 -29.95 -4.41
C GLN A 613 9.52 -29.75 -5.42
N ARG A 614 9.39 -30.69 -6.36
CA ARG A 614 8.32 -30.70 -7.37
C ARG A 614 7.52 -31.99 -7.32
N GLN A 615 6.20 -31.86 -7.44
CA GLN A 615 5.26 -32.95 -7.37
C GLN A 615 4.16 -32.82 -8.42
N LEU A 616 3.55 -33.94 -8.78
CA LEU A 616 2.36 -33.96 -9.63
C LEU A 616 1.14 -34.22 -8.77
N TRP A 617 0.19 -33.31 -8.84
CA TRP A 617 -1.09 -33.38 -8.16
C TRP A 617 -2.21 -33.60 -9.21
N ARG A 618 -3.29 -34.23 -8.77
CA ARG A 618 -4.49 -34.48 -9.55
C ARG A 618 -5.70 -34.31 -8.66
N GLY A 619 -6.68 -33.55 -9.13
CA GLY A 619 -7.86 -33.27 -8.34
C GLY A 619 -7.73 -32.01 -7.47
N PRO A 620 -8.80 -31.65 -6.75
CA PRO A 620 -8.79 -30.50 -5.86
C PRO A 620 -8.20 -30.82 -4.47
N VAL A 621 -8.25 -32.06 -3.99
CA VAL A 621 -7.95 -32.40 -2.59
C VAL A 621 -6.60 -33.09 -2.44
N HIS A 622 -5.74 -32.56 -1.58
CA HIS A 622 -4.41 -33.09 -1.29
C HIS A 622 -4.10 -33.08 0.20
N SER A 623 -3.51 -34.17 0.71
CA SER A 623 -2.97 -34.20 2.09
C SER A 623 -1.59 -33.57 2.15
N LEU A 624 -1.36 -32.74 3.16
CA LEU A 624 -0.08 -32.13 3.49
C LEU A 624 0.19 -32.33 4.98
N ARG A 625 1.41 -32.74 5.33
CA ARG A 625 1.89 -32.76 6.71
C ARG A 625 2.96 -31.70 6.90
N LEU A 626 2.79 -30.83 7.88
CA LEU A 626 3.76 -29.79 8.26
C LEU A 626 4.30 -30.07 9.66
N ASP A 627 5.62 -30.14 9.77
CA ASP A 627 6.34 -30.46 11.02
C ASP A 627 7.05 -29.20 11.52
N PRO A 628 6.73 -28.65 12.70
CA PRO A 628 7.33 -27.40 13.17
C PRO A 628 8.87 -27.49 13.30
N GLU A 629 9.40 -28.67 13.64
CA GLU A 629 10.85 -28.89 13.80
C GLU A 629 11.59 -29.02 12.45
N GLN A 630 10.89 -29.40 11.38
CA GLN A 630 11.47 -29.49 10.03
C GLN A 630 11.14 -28.24 9.22
N GLU A 631 9.86 -28.06 8.92
CA GLU A 631 9.35 -26.96 8.13
C GLU A 631 7.88 -26.64 8.47
N PRO A 632 7.61 -25.51 9.18
CA PRO A 632 6.25 -25.15 9.60
C PRO A 632 5.39 -24.55 8.47
N ALA A 633 5.95 -24.28 7.30
CA ALA A 633 5.21 -23.66 6.20
C ALA A 633 5.61 -24.25 4.84
N ALA A 634 4.66 -24.28 3.90
CA ALA A 634 4.91 -24.62 2.51
C ALA A 634 4.37 -23.52 1.60
N ILE A 635 5.15 -23.11 0.61
CA ILE A 635 4.77 -22.10 -0.38
C ILE A 635 4.75 -22.77 -1.74
N PHE A 636 3.57 -22.93 -2.31
CA PHE A 636 3.36 -23.61 -3.58
C PHE A 636 3.23 -22.61 -4.72
N ARG A 637 4.01 -22.83 -5.78
CA ARG A 637 3.62 -22.39 -7.12
C ARG A 637 2.91 -23.55 -7.82
N VAL A 638 1.68 -23.31 -8.26
CA VAL A 638 0.86 -24.31 -8.95
C VAL A 638 0.79 -23.95 -10.42
N THR A 639 1.16 -24.90 -11.29
CA THR A 639 1.09 -24.73 -12.75
C THR A 639 0.12 -25.76 -13.32
N ALA A 640 -0.86 -25.29 -14.09
CA ALA A 640 -1.77 -26.15 -14.82
C ALA A 640 -1.01 -26.97 -15.88
N LEU A 641 -1.23 -28.28 -15.92
CA LEU A 641 -0.73 -29.16 -16.97
C LEU A 641 -1.90 -29.56 -17.88
N PRO A 642 -2.25 -28.74 -18.90
CA PRO A 642 -3.33 -29.09 -19.80
C PRO A 642 -2.99 -30.35 -20.59
N HIS A 643 -3.94 -31.28 -20.66
CA HIS A 643 -3.88 -32.36 -21.63
C HIS A 643 -4.13 -31.75 -23.01
N LYS A 644 -3.14 -31.78 -23.89
CA LYS A 644 -3.35 -31.48 -25.31
C LYS A 644 -3.74 -32.78 -26.01
N ALA A 645 -4.95 -32.85 -26.55
CA ALA A 645 -5.32 -33.94 -27.43
C ALA A 645 -4.43 -33.90 -28.68
N PHE A 646 -4.13 -35.07 -29.27
CA PHE A 646 -3.33 -35.14 -30.49
C PHE A 646 -3.94 -34.27 -31.61
N ASP A 647 -5.26 -34.23 -31.69
CA ASP A 647 -6.02 -33.47 -32.69
C ASP A 647 -5.89 -31.94 -32.53
N ASP A 648 -5.50 -31.45 -31.34
CA ASP A 648 -5.27 -30.02 -31.07
C ASP A 648 -3.84 -29.58 -31.41
N LEU A 649 -2.95 -30.51 -31.78
CA LEU A 649 -1.54 -30.23 -32.05
C LEU A 649 -1.27 -29.78 -33.49
N GLY A 650 -2.29 -29.75 -34.36
CA GLY A 650 -2.19 -29.21 -35.72
C GLY A 650 -1.18 -29.92 -36.61
N TYR A 651 -0.89 -31.19 -36.33
CA TYR A 651 -0.01 -32.05 -37.14
C TYR A 651 -0.72 -32.68 -38.33
#